data_AF-A0A8T3ZUG8-F1
#
_entry.id   AF-A0A8T3ZUG8-F1
#
_cell.length_a   1.000
_cell.length_b   1.000
_cell.length_c   1.000
_cell.angle_alpha   90.00
_cell.angle_beta   90.00
_cell.angle_gamma   90.00
#
_symmetry.space_group_name_H-M   'P 1'
#
loop_
_entity.id
_entity.type
_entity.pdbx_description
1 polymer ?
#
loop_
_entity_poly.entity_id
_entity_poly.type
_entity_poly.pdbx_seq_one_letter_code
_entity_poly.pdbx_strand_id
1 'polypeptide(L)'
;MKLNLQIILVVSACIIVAVSVLSVIAIKFTEESVLASKIADMQNSVNGKINEIDNLHNRVNSEMVFAMQNPLFVKYFELSDTKAGNVYKDNVMQFTSKQREIKTQLEDLMYSFQNQFQVEETCIIDRTGEEHARLVLSETASDADLSSSESASPFFDASFKIDKNKTYIQYPYLSPDTNRWVFAYTSPVVLGDGEKPAFYHFEMPIEIFQNVVKSDTTIGRMFVLDPSGFLVSDTGYEYEKYGSSEDTSSYFPSSSMISKSDDFGKITKDMMSGKTGYGTYQDNGEVHYVVYKPLDTFGWSVGYDIPYGAMLTGQTTINDLKSIIILVSAIIIASSLGILFFFTRRIMKPINYLALASNVIEKIGKGDLTVKLEPVNSKNEVGKLITSINYMIDKLSSIVKNVRDNSSSLAEVSQRSSAATEELTAGIAEVSGVIGQITTGSKTQSMKLNDSKKSMDEVSEEIIELANDVKDSVDLTDKVSKLSEQGSVSAQEAGKRMNKIIEVTNRSAQKVRGLAEETEKITAVLDVIRQIADQTNLLALNAAIEAARAGEAGRGFAVVADEVKRLAESSASSADNISEKLSHIQTGANNVVAEIEQSEKEISQGKQVIDSALGALSQIAKDVEAVSIKVKRLSEITESQVIKIKTVTDNTTDVTSIAQDTANGSEQVSTSVHQQDLAANEIAQTSQEVSKMAEELAMKVDFFKLDDAKENSDNENIVTQEIVVK
;
A
#
# COMPACT_ATOMS: atom_id res chain seq x y z
N MET A 1 -29.89 96.62 34.79
CA MET A 1 -28.87 96.18 35.78
C MET A 1 -29.50 95.44 36.98
N LYS A 2 -30.53 95.98 37.66
CA LYS A 2 -31.19 95.29 38.78
C LYS A 2 -31.94 93.99 38.39
N LEU A 3 -32.58 93.94 37.22
CA LEU A 3 -33.24 92.72 36.71
C LEU A 3 -32.24 91.60 36.36
N ASN A 4 -31.07 91.96 35.83
CA ASN A 4 -30.00 91.00 35.50
C ASN A 4 -29.35 90.40 36.74
N LEU A 5 -29.19 91.19 37.81
CA LEU A 5 -28.61 90.68 39.05
C LEU A 5 -29.54 89.69 39.75
N GLN A 6 -30.86 89.92 39.71
CA GLN A 6 -31.84 88.98 40.25
C GLN A 6 -31.92 87.68 39.44
N ILE A 7 -31.86 87.75 38.11
CA ILE A 7 -31.81 86.55 37.25
C ILE A 7 -30.51 85.77 37.49
N ILE A 8 -29.36 86.45 37.58
CA ILE A 8 -28.07 85.80 37.88
C ILE A 8 -28.10 85.13 39.25
N LEU A 9 -28.65 85.77 40.28
CA LEU A 9 -28.72 85.21 41.63
C LEU A 9 -29.65 83.99 41.71
N VAL A 10 -30.82 84.05 41.05
CA VAL A 10 -31.78 82.92 41.02
C VAL A 10 -31.23 81.76 40.20
N VAL A 11 -30.62 82.03 39.04
CA VAL A 11 -30.00 80.99 38.19
C VAL A 11 -28.80 80.35 38.89
N SER A 12 -27.95 81.15 39.57
CA SER A 12 -26.82 80.62 40.34
C SER A 12 -27.28 79.74 41.50
N ALA A 13 -28.33 80.15 42.22
CA ALA A 13 -28.89 79.36 43.32
C ALA A 13 -29.50 78.02 42.83
N CYS A 14 -30.23 78.03 41.71
CA CYS A 14 -30.78 76.81 41.11
C CYS A 14 -29.68 75.86 40.61
N ILE A 15 -28.60 76.38 40.01
CA ILE A 15 -27.47 75.57 39.54
C ILE A 15 -26.75 74.90 40.71
N ILE A 16 -26.50 75.63 41.81
CA ILE A 16 -25.83 75.08 42.99
C ILE A 16 -26.64 73.93 43.59
N VAL A 17 -27.96 74.10 43.75
CA VAL A 17 -28.83 73.06 44.32
C VAL A 17 -28.92 71.84 43.39
N ALA A 18 -29.11 72.05 42.09
CA ALA A 18 -29.23 70.97 41.11
C ALA A 18 -27.93 70.14 40.99
N VAL A 19 -26.77 70.79 40.92
CA VAL A 19 -25.48 70.11 40.82
C VAL A 19 -25.17 69.35 42.10
N SER A 20 -25.49 69.89 43.27
CA SER A 20 -25.27 69.22 44.55
C SER A 20 -26.07 67.92 44.68
N VAL A 21 -27.35 67.93 44.29
CA VAL A 21 -28.21 66.73 44.33
C VAL A 21 -27.75 65.68 43.31
N LEU A 22 -27.41 66.09 42.09
CA LEU A 22 -26.90 65.20 41.05
C LEU A 22 -25.57 64.55 41.44
N SER A 23 -24.70 65.27 42.15
CA SER A 23 -23.40 64.75 42.61
C SER A 23 -23.57 63.62 43.62
N VAL A 24 -24.51 63.75 44.56
CA VAL A 24 -24.80 62.70 45.55
C VAL A 24 -25.36 61.45 44.89
N ILE A 25 -26.26 61.62 43.91
CA ILE A 25 -26.81 60.51 43.12
C ILE A 25 -25.71 59.82 42.29
N ALA A 26 -24.85 60.60 41.63
CA ALA A 26 -23.76 60.09 40.81
C ALA A 26 -22.73 59.31 41.64
N ILE A 27 -22.36 59.78 42.83
CA ILE A 27 -21.46 59.05 43.73
C ILE A 27 -22.08 57.69 44.09
N LYS A 28 -23.34 57.66 44.50
CA LYS A 28 -24.03 56.41 44.89
C LYS A 28 -24.13 55.41 43.73
N PHE A 29 -24.49 55.89 42.53
CA PHE A 29 -24.59 55.07 41.33
C PHE A 29 -23.21 54.55 40.85
N THR A 30 -22.16 55.34 41.03
CA THR A 30 -20.79 54.92 40.68
C THR A 30 -20.30 53.82 41.62
N GLU A 31 -20.58 53.91 42.92
CA GLU A 31 -20.24 52.84 43.87
C GLU A 31 -21.00 51.55 43.58
N GLU A 32 -22.31 51.63 43.32
CA GLU A 32 -23.13 50.45 43.00
C GLU A 32 -22.70 49.78 41.68
N SER A 33 -22.37 50.54 40.65
CA SER A 33 -21.96 49.99 39.35
C SER A 33 -20.55 49.39 39.35
N VAL A 34 -19.59 50.01 40.05
CA VAL A 34 -18.24 49.45 40.23
C VAL A 34 -18.31 48.16 41.00
N LEU A 35 -19.09 48.12 42.09
CA LEU A 35 -19.25 46.92 42.90
C LEU A 35 -19.92 45.78 42.12
N ALA A 36 -20.97 46.06 41.34
CA ALA A 36 -21.62 45.07 40.49
C ALA A 36 -20.66 44.48 39.44
N SER A 37 -19.84 45.31 38.80
CA SER A 37 -18.81 44.84 37.86
C SER A 37 -17.77 43.95 38.54
N LYS A 38 -17.33 44.30 39.75
CA LYS A 38 -16.36 43.49 40.50
C LYS A 38 -16.93 42.15 40.96
N ILE A 39 -18.20 42.10 41.36
CA ILE A 39 -18.88 40.83 41.67
C ILE A 39 -19.00 39.96 40.41
N ALA A 40 -19.27 40.55 39.24
CA ALA A 40 -19.28 39.81 37.98
C ALA A 40 -17.89 39.25 37.61
N ASP A 41 -16.82 40.03 37.83
CA ASP A 41 -15.44 39.54 37.66
C ASP A 41 -15.15 38.35 38.59
N MET A 42 -15.57 38.45 39.87
CA MET A 42 -15.44 37.35 40.84
C MET A 42 -16.22 36.10 40.41
N GLN A 43 -17.43 36.25 39.88
CA GLN A 43 -18.21 35.14 39.31
C GLN A 43 -17.51 34.49 38.13
N ASN A 44 -16.88 35.29 37.26
CA ASN A 44 -16.08 34.76 36.15
C ASN A 44 -14.85 34.00 36.65
N SER A 45 -14.16 34.48 37.70
CA SER A 45 -13.06 33.75 38.33
C SER A 45 -13.51 32.43 38.95
N VAL A 46 -14.64 32.40 39.66
CA VAL A 46 -15.21 31.16 40.22
C VAL A 46 -15.59 30.19 39.10
N ASN A 47 -16.25 30.66 38.03
CA ASN A 47 -16.59 29.81 36.88
C ASN A 47 -15.35 29.29 36.16
N GLY A 48 -14.33 30.13 35.97
CA GLY A 48 -13.05 29.73 35.38
C GLY A 48 -12.40 28.63 36.21
N LYS A 49 -12.39 28.79 37.54
CA LYS A 49 -11.80 27.79 38.42
C LYS A 49 -12.56 26.48 38.45
N ILE A 50 -13.89 26.52 38.47
CA ILE A 50 -14.73 25.32 38.34
C ILE A 50 -14.39 24.57 37.06
N ASN A 51 -14.27 25.27 35.92
CA ASN A 51 -13.89 24.65 34.67
C ASN A 51 -12.49 23.99 34.73
N GLU A 52 -11.51 24.63 35.39
CA GLU A 52 -10.18 24.03 35.58
C GLU A 52 -10.23 22.74 36.42
N ILE A 53 -11.02 22.74 37.50
CA ILE A 53 -11.25 21.58 38.37
C ILE A 53 -11.96 20.45 37.61
N ASP A 54 -13.03 20.77 36.90
CA ASP A 54 -13.77 19.77 36.11
C ASP A 54 -12.88 19.20 35.00
N ASN A 55 -12.04 20.02 34.37
CA ASN A 55 -11.06 19.57 33.39
C ASN A 55 -10.01 18.62 33.97
N LEU A 56 -9.57 18.83 35.23
CA LEU A 56 -8.66 17.91 35.92
C LEU A 56 -9.31 16.52 36.02
N HIS A 57 -10.50 16.42 36.60
CA HIS A 57 -11.20 15.14 36.77
C HIS A 57 -11.57 14.49 35.43
N ASN A 58 -12.04 15.29 34.46
CA ASN A 58 -12.39 14.79 33.12
C ASN A 58 -11.19 14.23 32.36
N ARG A 59 -10.03 14.90 32.44
CA ARG A 59 -8.78 14.41 31.85
C ARG A 59 -8.39 13.08 32.48
N VAL A 60 -8.37 12.99 33.80
CA VAL A 60 -8.01 11.77 34.53
C VAL A 60 -8.95 10.60 34.18
N ASN A 61 -10.26 10.86 34.11
CA ASN A 61 -11.24 9.88 33.65
C ASN A 61 -10.98 9.42 32.20
N SER A 62 -10.68 10.34 31.27
CA SER A 62 -10.42 9.99 29.87
C SER A 62 -9.19 9.09 29.70
N GLU A 63 -8.15 9.34 30.49
CA GLU A 63 -6.88 8.61 30.44
C GLU A 63 -7.01 7.23 31.09
N MET A 64 -7.76 7.12 32.20
CA MET A 64 -8.16 5.83 32.78
C MET A 64 -8.91 4.97 31.76
N VAL A 65 -9.93 5.54 31.13
CA VAL A 65 -10.74 4.81 30.14
C VAL A 65 -9.88 4.38 28.96
N PHE A 66 -8.93 5.21 28.53
CA PHE A 66 -7.94 4.84 27.51
C PHE A 66 -7.05 3.68 27.95
N ALA A 67 -6.48 3.71 29.15
CA ALA A 67 -5.67 2.61 29.68
C ALA A 67 -6.47 1.30 29.72
N MET A 68 -7.73 1.36 30.16
CA MET A 68 -8.65 0.22 30.26
C MET A 68 -9.11 -0.36 28.91
N GLN A 69 -8.89 0.35 27.80
CA GLN A 69 -9.10 -0.19 26.45
C GLN A 69 -7.97 -1.13 26.02
N ASN A 70 -6.85 -1.15 26.74
CA ASN A 70 -5.76 -2.06 26.41
C ASN A 70 -6.22 -3.52 26.58
N PRO A 71 -6.09 -4.37 25.53
CA PRO A 71 -6.60 -5.74 25.56
C PRO A 71 -5.91 -6.62 26.62
N LEU A 72 -4.75 -6.21 27.16
CA LEU A 72 -4.05 -6.96 28.21
C LEU A 72 -4.89 -7.15 29.48
N PHE A 73 -5.69 -6.15 29.87
CA PHE A 73 -6.57 -6.26 31.04
C PHE A 73 -7.57 -7.40 30.87
N VAL A 74 -8.26 -7.44 29.72
CA VAL A 74 -9.22 -8.52 29.41
C VAL A 74 -8.50 -9.86 29.25
N LYS A 75 -7.39 -9.88 28.49
CA LYS A 75 -6.61 -11.11 28.21
C LYS A 75 -6.10 -11.77 29.49
N TYR A 76 -5.70 -11.00 30.51
CA TYR A 76 -5.23 -11.52 31.78
C TYR A 76 -6.34 -12.26 32.55
N PHE A 77 -7.54 -11.66 32.64
CA PHE A 77 -8.69 -12.24 33.34
C PHE A 77 -9.46 -13.29 32.50
N GLU A 78 -9.18 -13.41 31.21
CA GLU A 78 -9.69 -14.49 30.36
C GLU A 78 -8.86 -15.79 30.43
N LEU A 79 -7.64 -15.75 30.98
CA LEU A 79 -6.84 -16.96 31.15
C LEU A 79 -7.57 -17.98 32.03
N SER A 80 -7.58 -19.24 31.59
CA SER A 80 -8.16 -20.35 32.35
C SER A 80 -7.60 -20.44 33.77
N ASP A 81 -6.30 -20.17 33.93
CA ASP A 81 -5.61 -20.17 35.23
C ASP A 81 -6.13 -19.04 36.13
N THR A 82 -6.37 -17.84 35.58
CA THR A 82 -6.92 -16.70 36.36
C THR A 82 -8.39 -16.93 36.72
N LYS A 83 -9.18 -17.51 35.82
CA LYS A 83 -10.58 -17.88 36.10
C LYS A 83 -10.72 -19.01 37.12
N ALA A 84 -9.72 -19.87 37.25
CA ALA A 84 -9.73 -20.96 38.22
C ALA A 84 -9.53 -20.49 39.68
N GLY A 85 -9.17 -19.22 39.87
CA GLY A 85 -8.88 -18.61 41.17
C GLY A 85 -7.40 -18.61 41.52
N ASN A 86 -7.03 -17.78 42.49
CA ASN A 86 -5.65 -17.54 42.88
C ASN A 86 -5.11 -18.69 43.77
N VAL A 87 -3.85 -19.07 43.56
CA VAL A 87 -3.16 -20.13 44.32
C VAL A 87 -2.08 -19.52 45.19
N TYR A 88 -1.95 -19.97 46.45
CA TYR A 88 -1.03 -19.38 47.42
C TYR A 88 0.05 -20.37 47.89
N LYS A 89 1.25 -19.84 48.16
CA LYS A 89 2.31 -20.53 48.88
C LYS A 89 2.94 -19.56 49.87
N ASP A 90 2.98 -19.93 51.16
CA ASP A 90 3.53 -19.09 52.23
C ASP A 90 2.89 -17.67 52.26
N ASN A 91 1.56 -17.59 52.06
CA ASN A 91 0.78 -16.36 51.89
C ASN A 91 1.11 -15.50 50.65
N VAL A 92 1.95 -15.96 49.74
CA VAL A 92 2.28 -15.26 48.50
C VAL A 92 1.51 -15.86 47.33
N MET A 93 0.82 -15.02 46.54
CA MET A 93 0.11 -15.44 45.33
C MET A 93 1.09 -16.02 44.30
N GLN A 94 0.78 -17.19 43.76
CA GLN A 94 1.62 -17.92 42.82
C GLN A 94 1.10 -17.76 41.39
N PHE A 95 1.77 -16.93 40.60
CA PHE A 95 1.44 -16.74 39.19
C PHE A 95 2.02 -17.86 38.31
N THR A 96 1.21 -18.45 37.44
CA THR A 96 1.69 -19.37 36.39
C THR A 96 2.60 -18.64 35.40
N SER A 97 3.40 -19.37 34.61
CA SER A 97 4.27 -18.75 33.60
C SER A 97 3.50 -17.85 32.63
N LYS A 98 2.26 -18.22 32.29
CA LYS A 98 1.40 -17.46 31.38
C LYS A 98 0.78 -16.24 32.04
N GLN A 99 0.37 -16.34 33.31
CA GLN A 99 -0.06 -15.18 34.09
C GLN A 99 1.08 -14.18 34.26
N ARG A 100 2.29 -14.66 34.57
CA ARG A 100 3.47 -13.81 34.76
C ARG A 100 3.84 -13.03 33.51
N GLU A 101 3.78 -13.67 32.34
CA GLU A 101 4.05 -13.00 31.06
C GLU A 101 3.12 -11.79 30.81
N ILE A 102 1.81 -11.96 31.05
CA ILE A 102 0.84 -10.87 30.85
C ILE A 102 0.90 -9.86 32.01
N LYS A 103 1.15 -10.32 33.25
CA LYS A 103 1.34 -9.46 34.44
C LYS A 103 2.47 -8.47 34.21
N THR A 104 3.63 -8.92 33.74
CA THR A 104 4.76 -8.02 33.46
C THR A 104 4.41 -6.97 32.39
N GLN A 105 3.67 -7.33 31.35
CA GLN A 105 3.20 -6.36 30.35
C GLN A 105 2.18 -5.36 30.92
N LEU A 106 1.34 -5.79 31.86
CA LEU A 106 0.43 -4.90 32.59
C LEU A 106 1.21 -3.96 33.52
N GLU A 107 2.22 -4.46 34.23
CA GLU A 107 3.10 -3.65 35.09
C GLU A 107 3.86 -2.59 34.28
N ASP A 108 4.36 -2.93 33.08
CA ASP A 108 5.00 -1.96 32.17
C ASP A 108 4.01 -0.87 31.69
N LEU A 109 2.76 -1.26 31.41
CA LEU A 109 1.68 -0.34 31.07
C LEU A 109 1.34 0.58 32.25
N MET A 110 1.22 0.02 33.46
CA MET A 110 0.97 0.77 34.69
C MET A 110 2.11 1.75 34.98
N TYR A 111 3.36 1.32 34.81
CA TYR A 111 4.55 2.19 34.97
C TYR A 111 4.53 3.36 33.98
N SER A 112 4.17 3.10 32.73
CA SER A 112 4.05 4.13 31.69
C SER A 112 2.95 5.14 32.03
N PHE A 113 1.80 4.64 32.49
CA PHE A 113 0.67 5.47 32.93
C PHE A 113 1.04 6.33 34.15
N GLN A 114 1.66 5.73 35.17
CA GLN A 114 2.03 6.40 36.41
C GLN A 114 2.94 7.61 36.17
N ASN A 115 3.97 7.42 35.32
CA ASN A 115 4.90 8.49 34.96
C ASN A 115 4.26 9.62 34.12
N GLN A 116 3.22 9.31 33.34
CA GLN A 116 2.54 10.31 32.52
C GLN A 116 1.58 11.20 33.32
N PHE A 117 0.91 10.64 34.35
CA PHE A 117 -0.21 11.32 35.03
C PHE A 117 0.08 11.75 36.47
N GLN A 118 1.31 11.58 36.96
CA GLN A 118 1.72 11.94 38.33
C GLN A 118 0.81 11.31 39.41
N VAL A 119 0.40 10.06 39.17
CA VAL A 119 -0.36 9.28 40.15
C VAL A 119 0.62 8.55 41.08
N GLU A 120 0.22 8.34 42.32
CA GLU A 120 1.12 7.86 43.38
C GLU A 120 1.11 6.37 43.57
N GLU A 121 -0.05 5.75 43.34
CA GLU A 121 -0.25 4.32 43.47
C GLU A 121 -1.18 3.87 42.34
N THR A 122 -0.91 2.71 41.78
CA THR A 122 -1.76 2.06 40.77
C THR A 122 -1.83 0.58 41.11
N CYS A 123 -3.02 -0.01 41.07
CA CYS A 123 -3.16 -1.45 41.29
C CYS A 123 -4.30 -2.06 40.48
N ILE A 124 -4.25 -3.39 40.35
CA ILE A 124 -5.30 -4.20 39.75
C ILE A 124 -5.86 -5.09 40.85
N ILE A 125 -7.13 -4.89 41.19
CA ILE A 125 -7.80 -5.60 42.29
C ILE A 125 -8.95 -6.43 41.74
N ASP A 126 -9.03 -7.70 42.12
CA ASP A 126 -10.10 -8.60 41.69
C ASP A 126 -11.36 -8.53 42.58
N ARG A 127 -12.40 -9.27 42.21
CA ARG A 127 -13.67 -9.33 42.99
C ARG A 127 -13.52 -9.90 44.40
N THR A 128 -12.43 -10.59 44.70
CA THR A 128 -12.15 -11.13 46.05
C THR A 128 -11.43 -10.10 46.93
N GLY A 129 -10.94 -9.02 46.33
CA GLY A 129 -10.12 -8.01 46.98
C GLY A 129 -8.64 -8.24 46.79
N GLU A 130 -8.22 -9.29 46.11
CA GLU A 130 -6.80 -9.62 45.98
C GLU A 130 -6.14 -8.74 44.92
N GLU A 131 -4.95 -8.22 45.23
CA GLU A 131 -4.15 -7.46 44.28
C GLU A 131 -3.38 -8.39 43.34
N HIS A 132 -3.49 -8.13 42.04
CA HIS A 132 -2.78 -8.86 40.99
C HIS A 132 -1.51 -8.14 40.52
N ALA A 133 -1.46 -6.82 40.65
CA ALA A 133 -0.30 -5.98 40.35
C ALA A 133 -0.47 -4.67 41.10
N ARG A 134 0.63 -4.12 41.61
CA ARG A 134 0.67 -2.83 42.30
C ARG A 134 1.97 -2.10 42.02
N LEU A 135 1.88 -0.81 41.74
CA LEU A 135 3.02 0.10 41.67
C LEU A 135 2.79 1.28 42.61
N VAL A 136 3.77 1.59 43.44
CA VAL A 136 3.78 2.76 44.34
C VAL A 136 4.99 3.61 43.99
N LEU A 137 4.79 4.89 43.70
CA LEU A 137 5.85 5.84 43.31
C LEU A 137 6.77 5.32 42.19
N SER A 138 6.19 4.68 41.17
CA SER A 138 6.90 4.07 40.04
C SER A 138 7.76 2.85 40.39
N GLU A 139 7.59 2.26 41.58
CA GLU A 139 8.21 1.00 41.97
C GLU A 139 7.18 -0.13 41.99
N THR A 140 7.45 -1.21 41.25
CA THR A 140 6.60 -2.41 41.22
C THR A 140 6.74 -3.18 42.52
N ALA A 141 5.61 -3.42 43.20
CA ALA A 141 5.56 -4.23 44.42
C ALA A 141 5.97 -5.68 44.11
N SER A 142 6.71 -6.31 45.03
CA SER A 142 7.03 -7.73 44.89
C SER A 142 5.75 -8.58 45.07
N ASP A 143 5.73 -9.80 44.53
CA ASP A 143 4.57 -10.70 44.66
C ASP A 143 4.18 -10.94 46.15
N ALA A 144 5.13 -10.80 47.09
CA ALA A 144 4.90 -10.96 48.53
C ALA A 144 4.33 -9.71 49.22
N ASP A 145 4.40 -8.56 48.56
CA ASP A 145 3.90 -7.27 49.07
C ASP A 145 2.52 -6.93 48.50
N LEU A 146 1.93 -7.77 47.65
CA LEU A 146 0.57 -7.58 47.14
C LEU A 146 -0.46 -7.86 48.24
N SER A 147 -1.45 -6.99 48.37
CA SER A 147 -2.51 -7.11 49.37
C SER A 147 -3.36 -8.36 49.14
N SER A 148 -3.61 -9.12 50.21
CA SER A 148 -4.51 -10.27 50.19
C SER A 148 -6.00 -9.88 50.20
N SER A 149 -6.34 -8.63 50.54
CA SER A 149 -7.70 -8.12 50.41
C SER A 149 -7.79 -6.61 50.57
N GLU A 150 -8.25 -5.93 49.53
CA GLU A 150 -8.65 -4.52 49.49
C GLU A 150 -10.17 -4.32 49.66
N SER A 151 -10.87 -5.35 50.13
CA SER A 151 -12.35 -5.31 50.26
C SER A 151 -12.85 -4.30 51.29
N ALA A 152 -12.00 -3.85 52.21
CA ALA A 152 -12.31 -2.82 53.20
C ALA A 152 -12.15 -1.39 52.65
N SER A 153 -11.52 -1.24 51.48
CA SER A 153 -11.20 0.06 50.90
C SER A 153 -12.47 0.75 50.41
N PRO A 154 -12.62 2.07 50.63
CA PRO A 154 -13.89 2.78 50.45
C PRO A 154 -14.40 2.78 48.99
N PHE A 155 -13.50 2.60 48.02
CA PHE A 155 -13.81 2.53 46.60
C PHE A 155 -14.29 1.14 46.14
N PHE A 156 -13.93 0.06 46.85
CA PHE A 156 -14.00 -1.33 46.36
C PHE A 156 -15.39 -1.72 45.81
N ASP A 157 -16.43 -1.57 46.64
CA ASP A 157 -17.81 -1.93 46.26
C ASP A 157 -18.38 -1.05 45.14
N ALA A 158 -17.93 0.20 45.06
CA ALA A 158 -18.39 1.15 44.06
C ALA A 158 -17.78 0.83 42.69
N SER A 159 -16.50 0.44 42.64
CA SER A 159 -15.75 0.14 41.41
C SER A 159 -16.44 -0.89 40.51
N PHE A 160 -17.06 -1.93 41.08
CA PHE A 160 -17.78 -2.95 40.30
C PHE A 160 -19.18 -2.52 39.81
N LYS A 161 -19.76 -1.47 40.39
CA LYS A 161 -21.09 -0.95 40.00
C LYS A 161 -21.04 -0.02 38.79
N ILE A 162 -19.84 0.41 38.39
CA ILE A 162 -19.62 1.36 37.29
C ILE A 162 -19.78 0.68 35.93
N ASP A 163 -20.37 1.38 34.96
CA ASP A 163 -20.47 0.87 33.59
C ASP A 163 -19.11 0.78 32.90
N LYS A 164 -19.02 -0.02 31.83
CA LYS A 164 -17.84 -0.04 30.96
C LYS A 164 -17.50 1.39 30.49
N ASN A 165 -16.22 1.73 30.46
CA ASN A 165 -15.71 3.04 30.02
C ASN A 165 -16.19 4.23 30.88
N LYS A 166 -16.54 4.00 32.14
CA LYS A 166 -16.72 5.04 33.14
C LYS A 166 -15.73 4.85 34.29
N THR A 167 -15.47 5.94 35.00
CA THR A 167 -14.61 5.96 36.18
C THR A 167 -15.43 6.35 37.40
N TYR A 168 -15.19 5.69 38.52
CA TYR A 168 -15.63 6.15 39.83
C TYR A 168 -14.52 6.94 40.50
N ILE A 169 -14.87 8.09 41.08
CA ILE A 169 -13.96 8.90 41.88
C ILE A 169 -14.40 8.78 43.33
N GLN A 170 -13.50 8.28 44.16
CA GLN A 170 -13.70 8.14 45.59
C GLN A 170 -13.50 9.49 46.29
N TYR A 171 -14.34 9.76 47.29
CA TYR A 171 -14.14 10.89 48.20
C TYR A 171 -12.75 10.80 48.85
N PRO A 172 -11.99 11.90 49.01
CA PRO A 172 -10.64 11.84 49.52
C PRO A 172 -10.47 11.05 50.81
N TYR A 173 -9.42 10.23 50.87
CA TYR A 173 -9.01 9.47 52.06
C TYR A 173 -7.49 9.49 52.20
N LEU A 174 -7.00 9.07 53.36
CA LEU A 174 -5.56 8.94 53.62
C LEU A 174 -5.07 7.60 53.03
N SER A 175 -4.20 7.65 52.03
CA SER A 175 -3.58 6.46 51.45
C SER A 175 -2.69 5.75 52.47
N PRO A 176 -2.86 4.45 52.72
CA PRO A 176 -2.00 3.69 53.62
C PRO A 176 -0.59 3.51 53.05
N ASP A 177 -0.43 3.53 51.72
CA ASP A 177 0.86 3.31 51.05
C ASP A 177 1.72 4.57 51.03
N THR A 178 1.12 5.74 50.76
CA THR A 178 1.88 7.01 50.67
C THR A 178 1.78 7.90 51.90
N ASN A 179 0.85 7.62 52.82
CA ASN A 179 0.45 8.53 53.91
C ASN A 179 0.07 9.92 53.40
N ARG A 180 -0.54 10.01 52.21
CA ARG A 180 -1.01 11.26 51.63
C ARG A 180 -2.51 11.20 51.41
N TRP A 181 -3.17 12.35 51.49
CA TRP A 181 -4.58 12.44 51.11
C TRP A 181 -4.69 12.34 49.59
N VAL A 182 -5.51 11.42 49.12
CA VAL A 182 -5.61 11.05 47.70
C VAL A 182 -7.06 10.97 47.24
N PHE A 183 -7.28 11.15 45.95
CA PHE A 183 -8.45 10.66 45.24
C PHE A 183 -8.13 9.29 44.66
N ALA A 184 -8.94 8.27 44.95
CA ALA A 184 -8.91 7.03 44.19
C ALA A 184 -9.82 7.15 42.97
N TYR A 185 -9.27 6.79 41.83
CA TYR A 185 -10.02 6.62 40.60
C TYR A 185 -10.05 5.13 40.29
N THR A 186 -11.22 4.60 39.95
CA THR A 186 -11.36 3.18 39.61
C THR A 186 -12.21 2.95 38.38
N SER A 187 -11.84 1.95 37.58
CA SER A 187 -12.62 1.54 36.41
C SER A 187 -12.62 0.01 36.26
N PRO A 188 -13.77 -0.63 36.05
CA PRO A 188 -13.86 -2.08 36.02
C PRO A 188 -13.30 -2.67 34.73
N VAL A 189 -12.58 -3.79 34.84
CA VAL A 189 -12.27 -4.66 33.70
C VAL A 189 -13.58 -5.35 33.30
N VAL A 190 -14.03 -5.18 32.06
CA VAL A 190 -15.30 -5.77 31.58
C VAL A 190 -15.00 -6.79 30.49
N LEU A 191 -15.30 -8.07 30.75
CA LEU A 191 -15.14 -9.17 29.80
C LEU A 191 -16.22 -9.16 28.71
N GLY A 192 -16.06 -10.00 27.67
CA GLY A 192 -16.99 -10.08 26.54
C GLY A 192 -18.42 -10.54 26.90
N ASP A 193 -18.58 -11.25 28.03
CA ASP A 193 -19.86 -11.70 28.59
C ASP A 193 -20.49 -10.66 29.56
N GLY A 194 -19.80 -9.54 29.81
CA GLY A 194 -20.24 -8.49 30.74
C GLY A 194 -19.80 -8.71 32.18
N GLU A 195 -19.10 -9.80 32.51
CA GLU A 195 -18.53 -9.99 33.84
C GLU A 195 -17.47 -8.94 34.15
N LYS A 196 -17.39 -8.56 35.43
CA LYS A 196 -16.43 -7.59 35.95
C LYS A 196 -15.53 -8.27 36.98
N PRO A 197 -14.52 -9.04 36.55
CA PRO A 197 -13.68 -9.85 37.43
C PRO A 197 -12.70 -9.02 38.27
N ALA A 198 -12.40 -7.79 37.85
CA ALA A 198 -11.48 -6.89 38.51
C ALA A 198 -11.76 -5.43 38.16
N PHE A 199 -11.06 -4.51 38.81
CA PHE A 199 -10.95 -3.11 38.40
C PHE A 199 -9.49 -2.67 38.43
N TYR A 200 -9.21 -1.67 37.60
CA TYR A 200 -7.96 -0.92 37.68
C TYR A 200 -8.19 0.31 38.56
N HIS A 201 -7.21 0.58 39.42
CA HIS A 201 -7.25 1.62 40.42
C HIS A 201 -5.99 2.46 40.34
N PHE A 202 -6.12 3.75 40.61
CA PHE A 202 -4.98 4.58 40.95
C PHE A 202 -5.34 5.73 41.88
N GLU A 203 -4.33 6.20 42.60
CA GLU A 203 -4.42 7.30 43.54
C GLU A 203 -3.75 8.56 43.01
N MET A 204 -4.48 9.67 43.03
CA MET A 204 -3.95 11.00 42.75
C MET A 204 -3.86 11.80 44.05
N PRO A 205 -2.71 12.39 44.41
CA PRO A 205 -2.60 13.22 45.60
C PRO A 205 -3.51 14.45 45.49
N ILE A 206 -4.25 14.73 46.57
CA ILE A 206 -5.16 15.88 46.64
C ILE A 206 -4.44 17.22 46.44
N GLU A 207 -3.13 17.25 46.68
CA GLU A 207 -2.28 18.41 46.43
C GLU A 207 -2.41 18.91 44.98
N ILE A 208 -2.59 18.01 43.99
CA ILE A 208 -2.78 18.41 42.58
C ILE A 208 -4.06 19.24 42.42
N PHE A 209 -5.16 18.79 43.03
CA PHE A 209 -6.42 19.55 43.07
C PHE A 209 -6.25 20.87 43.83
N GLN A 210 -5.56 20.85 44.98
CA GLN A 210 -5.32 22.04 45.77
C GLN A 210 -4.47 23.09 45.02
N ASN A 211 -3.49 22.64 44.23
CA ASN A 211 -2.66 23.50 43.38
C ASN A 211 -3.46 24.16 42.25
N VAL A 212 -4.44 23.45 41.67
CA VAL A 212 -5.37 24.05 40.69
C VAL A 212 -6.18 25.17 41.34
N VAL A 213 -6.71 24.96 42.56
CA VAL A 213 -7.43 26.00 43.31
C VAL A 213 -6.52 27.19 43.64
N LYS A 214 -5.25 26.94 43.94
CA LYS A 214 -4.26 27.95 44.32
C LYS A 214 -3.67 28.75 43.15
N SER A 215 -3.79 28.28 41.91
CA SER A 215 -3.26 29.01 40.76
C SER A 215 -4.04 30.31 40.48
N ASP A 216 -3.32 31.32 39.99
CA ASP A 216 -3.87 32.57 39.43
C ASP A 216 -4.70 33.46 40.36
N THR A 217 -4.68 33.22 41.67
CA THR A 217 -5.35 34.08 42.66
C THR A 217 -4.41 35.17 43.14
N THR A 218 -4.50 36.36 42.53
CA THR A 218 -3.64 37.51 42.89
C THR A 218 -4.31 38.49 43.86
N ILE A 219 -5.65 38.51 43.93
CA ILE A 219 -6.43 39.45 44.72
C ILE A 219 -7.55 38.69 45.45
N GLY A 220 -7.32 38.30 46.70
CA GLY A 220 -8.31 37.62 47.55
C GLY A 220 -7.98 36.16 47.85
N ARG A 221 -8.96 35.44 48.39
CA ARG A 221 -8.86 34.08 48.92
C ARG A 221 -9.84 33.16 48.21
N MET A 222 -9.35 32.14 47.53
CA MET A 222 -10.19 31.12 46.89
C MET A 222 -10.19 29.85 47.72
N PHE A 223 -11.35 29.24 47.90
CA PHE A 223 -11.49 28.05 48.74
C PHE A 223 -12.57 27.12 48.20
N VAL A 224 -12.49 25.85 48.57
CA VAL A 224 -13.48 24.81 48.24
C VAL A 224 -13.99 24.21 49.53
N LEU A 225 -15.31 24.20 49.67
CA LEU A 225 -16.01 23.74 50.86
C LEU A 225 -16.74 22.42 50.57
N ASP A 226 -16.60 21.44 51.46
CA ASP A 226 -17.39 20.22 51.41
C ASP A 226 -18.79 20.42 52.05
N PRO A 227 -19.76 19.52 51.81
CA PRO A 227 -21.08 19.55 52.43
C PRO A 227 -21.08 19.50 53.97
N SER A 228 -19.96 19.14 54.60
CA SER A 228 -19.80 19.06 56.05
C SER A 228 -19.21 20.35 56.66
N GLY A 229 -18.77 21.29 55.83
CA GLY A 229 -18.24 22.59 56.26
C GLY A 229 -16.71 22.61 56.46
N PHE A 230 -15.99 21.63 55.95
CA PHE A 230 -14.53 21.56 55.92
C PHE A 230 -13.96 22.08 54.60
N LEU A 231 -12.81 22.73 54.70
CA LEU A 231 -12.09 23.31 53.59
C LEU A 231 -11.22 22.24 52.94
N VAL A 232 -11.62 21.81 51.74
CA VAL A 232 -10.88 20.80 50.95
C VAL A 232 -9.65 21.43 50.31
N SER A 233 -9.79 22.69 49.88
CA SER A 233 -8.70 23.53 49.40
C SER A 233 -8.94 24.96 49.80
N ASP A 234 -7.88 25.69 50.08
CA ASP A 234 -7.92 27.10 50.47
C ASP A 234 -6.57 27.76 50.16
N THR A 235 -6.58 28.90 49.48
CA THR A 235 -5.35 29.64 49.14
C THR A 235 -4.66 30.27 50.36
N GLY A 236 -5.40 30.52 51.44
CA GLY A 236 -4.90 31.01 52.71
C GLY A 236 -4.49 29.92 53.70
N TYR A 237 -4.54 28.65 53.30
CA TYR A 237 -4.12 27.52 54.14
C TYR A 237 -3.04 26.67 53.45
N GLU A 238 -1.96 26.41 54.17
CA GLU A 238 -0.94 25.44 53.76
C GLU A 238 -1.29 24.07 54.34
N TYR A 239 -1.60 23.12 53.46
CA TYR A 239 -1.87 21.75 53.83
C TYR A 239 -0.55 21.00 53.98
N GLU A 240 -0.46 20.13 54.99
CA GLU A 240 0.71 19.27 55.17
C GLU A 240 0.80 18.25 54.02
N LYS A 241 2.02 17.95 53.56
CA LYS A 241 2.20 17.02 52.43
C LYS A 241 1.74 15.58 52.76
N TYR A 242 1.91 15.18 54.01
CA TYR A 242 1.57 13.87 54.54
C TYR A 242 0.47 14.01 55.59
N GLY A 243 -0.50 13.11 55.58
CA GLY A 243 -1.57 13.09 56.58
C GLY A 243 -1.10 12.44 57.89
N SER A 244 -1.55 13.01 59.01
CA SER A 244 -1.23 12.52 60.35
C SER A 244 -2.35 11.67 60.98
N SER A 245 -3.54 11.64 60.38
CA SER A 245 -4.70 10.86 60.81
C SER A 245 -5.68 10.64 59.65
N GLU A 246 -6.41 9.52 59.69
CA GLU A 246 -7.54 9.21 58.79
C GLU A 246 -8.77 10.08 59.05
N ASP A 247 -8.82 10.79 60.20
CA ASP A 247 -9.90 11.72 60.50
C ASP A 247 -9.81 12.93 59.56
N THR A 248 -10.80 13.08 58.67
CA THR A 248 -10.89 14.21 57.72
C THR A 248 -10.81 15.57 58.40
N SER A 249 -11.34 15.69 59.62
CA SER A 249 -11.35 16.94 60.39
C SER A 249 -9.97 17.34 60.94
N SER A 250 -9.01 16.41 60.96
CA SER A 250 -7.63 16.68 61.37
C SER A 250 -6.81 17.36 60.26
N TYR A 251 -7.12 17.06 59.00
CA TYR A 251 -6.40 17.56 57.83
C TYR A 251 -7.11 18.72 57.15
N PHE A 252 -8.44 18.64 57.01
CA PHE A 252 -9.23 19.70 56.41
C PHE A 252 -9.76 20.65 57.49
N PRO A 253 -9.30 21.92 57.53
CA PRO A 253 -9.75 22.85 58.55
C PRO A 253 -11.22 23.21 58.33
N SER A 254 -11.94 23.50 59.42
CA SER A 254 -13.31 24.03 59.34
C SER A 254 -13.33 25.40 58.63
N SER A 255 -14.39 25.67 57.88
CA SER A 255 -14.66 27.00 57.29
C SER A 255 -14.66 28.14 58.31
N SER A 256 -14.92 27.84 59.58
CA SER A 256 -14.80 28.80 60.69
C SER A 256 -13.38 29.38 60.88
N MET A 257 -12.36 28.79 60.24
CA MET A 257 -11.01 29.35 60.12
C MET A 257 -10.98 30.61 59.24
N ILE A 258 -11.87 30.72 58.25
CA ILE A 258 -12.00 31.90 57.39
C ILE A 258 -12.64 33.04 58.20
N SER A 259 -13.80 32.78 58.79
CA SER A 259 -14.45 33.71 59.72
C SER A 259 -15.46 33.00 60.61
N LYS A 260 -15.66 33.53 61.82
CA LYS A 260 -16.64 33.05 62.80
C LYS A 260 -17.93 33.89 62.83
N SER A 261 -18.09 34.81 61.88
CA SER A 261 -19.27 35.68 61.81
C SER A 261 -20.53 34.89 61.42
N ASP A 262 -21.68 35.27 61.99
CA ASP A 262 -22.98 34.67 61.65
C ASP A 262 -23.31 34.82 60.16
N ASP A 263 -22.88 35.92 59.53
CA ASP A 263 -23.11 36.17 58.11
C ASP A 263 -22.27 35.27 57.21
N PHE A 264 -21.00 35.00 57.56
CA PHE A 264 -20.22 33.97 56.88
C PHE A 264 -20.80 32.56 57.12
N GLY A 265 -21.36 32.31 58.31
CA GLY A 265 -22.11 31.10 58.61
C GLY A 265 -23.33 30.87 57.69
N LYS A 266 -24.02 31.94 57.28
CA LYS A 266 -25.12 31.84 56.29
C LYS A 266 -24.59 31.51 54.90
N ILE A 267 -23.48 32.15 54.49
CA ILE A 267 -22.83 31.91 53.19
C ILE A 267 -22.39 30.45 53.07
N THR A 268 -21.67 29.94 54.08
CA THR A 268 -21.22 28.55 54.12
C THR A 268 -22.40 27.57 54.13
N LYS A 269 -23.50 27.89 54.83
CA LYS A 269 -24.73 27.08 54.78
C LYS A 269 -25.37 27.06 53.39
N ASP A 270 -25.37 28.18 52.68
CA ASP A 270 -25.87 28.25 51.31
C ASP A 270 -24.98 27.43 50.35
N MET A 271 -23.65 27.52 50.51
CA MET A 271 -22.67 26.69 49.79
C MET A 271 -22.88 25.20 50.05
N MET A 272 -22.98 24.77 51.30
CA MET A 272 -23.22 23.37 51.68
C MET A 272 -24.57 22.84 51.16
N SER A 273 -25.53 23.73 50.88
CA SER A 273 -26.81 23.38 50.25
C SER A 273 -26.80 23.41 48.72
N GLY A 274 -25.63 23.65 48.10
CA GLY A 274 -25.44 23.66 46.65
C GLY A 274 -26.01 24.89 45.94
N LYS A 275 -26.15 26.04 46.63
CA LYS A 275 -26.65 27.27 46.00
C LYS A 275 -25.52 28.00 45.26
N THR A 276 -25.91 28.74 44.22
CA THR A 276 -25.04 29.72 43.56
C THR A 276 -25.45 31.12 43.99
N GLY A 277 -24.49 31.98 44.31
CA GLY A 277 -24.81 33.34 44.71
C GLY A 277 -23.59 34.14 45.13
N TYR A 278 -23.87 35.24 45.82
CA TYR A 278 -22.86 35.98 46.54
C TYR A 278 -23.43 36.43 47.88
N GLY A 279 -22.55 36.67 48.84
CA GLY A 279 -22.90 37.22 50.14
C GLY A 279 -21.80 38.13 50.64
N THR A 280 -22.11 38.85 51.71
CA THR A 280 -21.14 39.69 52.41
C THR A 280 -21.06 39.30 53.86
N TYR A 281 -19.89 39.45 54.44
CA TYR A 281 -19.68 39.32 55.87
C TYR A 281 -18.65 40.33 56.33
N GLN A 282 -18.49 40.49 57.64
CA GLN A 282 -17.50 41.40 58.20
C GLN A 282 -16.48 40.60 59.02
N ASP A 283 -15.20 40.86 58.79
CA ASP A 283 -14.09 40.28 59.53
C ASP A 283 -13.12 41.39 59.95
N ASN A 284 -12.80 41.47 61.24
CA ASN A 284 -11.89 42.49 61.79
C ASN A 284 -12.20 43.95 61.37
N GLY A 285 -13.47 44.26 61.08
CA GLY A 285 -13.93 45.58 60.66
C GLY A 285 -13.94 45.81 59.14
N GLU A 286 -13.36 44.92 58.34
CA GLU A 286 -13.41 44.95 56.88
C GLU A 286 -14.59 44.14 56.34
N VAL A 287 -15.30 44.68 55.35
CA VAL A 287 -16.38 43.97 54.67
C VAL A 287 -15.78 43.09 53.60
N HIS A 288 -16.19 41.83 53.55
CA HIS A 288 -15.76 40.85 52.56
C HIS A 288 -16.92 40.50 51.63
N TYR A 289 -16.61 40.25 50.37
CA TYR A 289 -17.54 39.73 49.37
C TYR A 289 -17.15 38.30 49.02
N VAL A 290 -18.10 37.39 49.14
CA VAL A 290 -17.90 35.99 48.76
C VAL A 290 -18.82 35.66 47.62
N VAL A 291 -18.27 35.28 46.48
CA VAL A 291 -19.02 34.66 45.39
C VAL A 291 -18.83 33.16 45.48
N TYR A 292 -19.90 32.41 45.31
CA TYR A 292 -19.84 30.95 45.44
C TYR A 292 -20.76 30.22 44.45
N LYS A 293 -20.32 29.02 44.06
CA LYS A 293 -21.02 28.14 43.13
C LYS A 293 -20.66 26.67 43.41
N PRO A 294 -21.61 25.72 43.30
CA PRO A 294 -21.33 24.30 43.48
C PRO A 294 -20.50 23.71 42.33
N LEU A 295 -19.74 22.67 42.67
CA LEU A 295 -19.11 21.71 41.76
C LEU A 295 -20.04 20.51 41.56
N ASP A 296 -19.95 19.87 40.41
CA ASP A 296 -20.68 18.62 40.15
C ASP A 296 -20.13 17.45 40.96
N THR A 297 -18.83 17.50 41.30
CA THR A 297 -18.13 16.47 42.07
C THR A 297 -18.37 16.64 43.58
N PHE A 298 -18.80 15.56 44.25
CA PHE A 298 -18.96 15.45 45.73
C PHE A 298 -19.89 16.48 46.40
N GLY A 299 -20.63 17.29 45.64
CA GLY A 299 -21.44 18.39 46.18
C GLY A 299 -20.61 19.50 46.81
N TRP A 300 -19.33 19.61 46.45
CA TRP A 300 -18.44 20.66 46.90
C TRP A 300 -18.87 22.02 46.35
N SER A 301 -18.43 23.11 46.96
CA SER A 301 -18.66 24.48 46.46
C SER A 301 -17.39 25.29 46.44
N VAL A 302 -17.12 25.95 45.31
CA VAL A 302 -16.01 26.91 45.19
C VAL A 302 -16.50 28.26 45.69
N GLY A 303 -15.75 28.85 46.62
CA GLY A 303 -15.94 30.20 47.13
C GLY A 303 -14.75 31.08 46.77
N TYR A 304 -15.02 32.32 46.40
CA TYR A 304 -14.01 33.34 46.19
C TYR A 304 -14.33 34.54 47.07
N ASP A 305 -13.52 34.71 48.11
CA ASP A 305 -13.60 35.77 49.10
C ASP A 305 -12.62 36.89 48.75
N ILE A 306 -13.12 38.12 48.59
CA ILE A 306 -12.28 39.30 48.42
C ILE A 306 -12.69 40.36 49.43
N PRO A 307 -11.75 40.92 50.22
CA PRO A 307 -12.01 42.07 51.05
C PRO A 307 -12.39 43.29 50.19
N TYR A 308 -13.38 44.06 50.62
CA TYR A 308 -13.88 45.24 49.92
C TYR A 308 -12.76 46.25 49.63
N GLY A 309 -11.79 46.41 50.54
CA GLY A 309 -10.61 47.24 50.29
C GLY A 309 -9.82 46.77 49.07
N ALA A 310 -9.57 45.47 48.96
CA ALA A 310 -8.82 44.86 47.86
C ALA A 310 -9.59 44.83 46.52
N MET A 311 -10.93 44.70 46.55
CA MET A 311 -11.76 44.84 45.35
C MET A 311 -11.59 46.22 44.68
N LEU A 312 -11.16 47.21 45.45
CA LEU A 312 -11.00 48.60 45.05
C LEU A 312 -9.53 49.04 44.93
N THR A 313 -8.56 48.16 45.20
CA THR A 313 -7.15 48.42 44.92
C THR A 313 -6.84 48.17 43.45
N GLY A 314 -6.62 49.27 42.72
CA GLY A 314 -6.33 49.33 41.29
C GLY A 314 -6.24 50.80 40.87
N GLN A 315 -5.79 51.08 39.64
CA GLN A 315 -5.35 52.39 39.13
C GLN A 315 -6.30 53.60 39.36
N THR A 316 -7.54 53.37 39.78
CA THR A 316 -8.50 54.38 40.25
C THR A 316 -9.28 53.84 41.44
N THR A 317 -9.03 54.36 42.63
CA THR A 317 -9.81 54.01 43.82
C THR A 317 -11.20 54.66 43.75
N ILE A 318 -12.21 54.11 44.43
CA ILE A 318 -13.51 54.82 44.60
C ILE A 318 -13.30 56.21 45.21
N ASN A 319 -12.25 56.39 46.01
CA ASN A 319 -11.88 57.68 46.56
C ASN A 319 -11.35 58.64 45.48
N ASP A 320 -10.66 58.15 44.45
CA ASP A 320 -10.26 58.94 43.28
C ASP A 320 -11.49 59.33 42.45
N LEU A 321 -12.45 58.42 42.25
CA LEU A 321 -13.69 58.71 41.54
C LEU A 321 -14.61 59.67 42.32
N LYS A 322 -14.70 59.54 43.65
CA LYS A 322 -15.41 60.50 44.52
C LYS A 322 -14.72 61.86 44.52
N SER A 323 -13.39 61.89 44.59
CA SER A 323 -12.62 63.13 44.52
C SER A 323 -12.75 63.79 43.15
N ILE A 324 -12.79 63.01 42.06
CA ILE A 324 -13.06 63.48 40.70
C ILE A 324 -14.49 63.99 40.59
N ILE A 325 -15.51 63.31 41.14
CA ILE A 325 -16.89 63.80 41.10
C ILE A 325 -17.02 65.09 41.92
N ILE A 326 -16.48 65.16 43.14
CA ILE A 326 -16.50 66.38 43.97
C ILE A 326 -15.72 67.52 43.29
N LEU A 327 -14.55 67.22 42.72
CA LEU A 327 -13.75 68.17 41.96
C LEU A 327 -14.50 68.64 40.72
N VAL A 328 -15.12 67.74 39.95
CA VAL A 328 -15.92 68.05 38.76
C VAL A 328 -17.17 68.84 39.15
N SER A 329 -17.83 68.57 40.27
CA SER A 329 -18.98 69.34 40.76
C SER A 329 -18.59 70.72 41.25
N ALA A 330 -17.46 70.83 41.97
CA ALA A 330 -16.87 72.11 42.36
C ALA A 330 -16.39 72.90 41.13
N ILE A 331 -15.83 72.23 40.12
CA ILE A 331 -15.49 72.79 38.82
C ILE A 331 -16.75 73.15 38.04
N ILE A 332 -17.86 72.40 38.10
CA ILE A 332 -19.12 72.75 37.42
C ILE A 332 -19.75 73.96 38.07
N ILE A 333 -19.69 74.11 39.40
CA ILE A 333 -20.18 75.30 40.12
C ILE A 333 -19.27 76.51 39.89
N ALA A 334 -17.95 76.34 40.00
CA ALA A 334 -16.97 77.40 39.75
C ALA A 334 -16.88 77.77 38.26
N SER A 335 -17.04 76.80 37.36
CA SER A 335 -17.11 77.02 35.92
C SER A 335 -18.48 77.54 35.53
N SER A 336 -19.62 77.22 36.14
CA SER A 336 -20.90 77.85 35.77
C SER A 336 -20.96 79.32 36.19
N LEU A 337 -20.41 79.67 37.37
CA LEU A 337 -20.18 81.07 37.78
C LEU A 337 -19.11 81.75 36.91
N GLY A 338 -18.04 81.01 36.57
CA GLY A 338 -16.98 81.45 35.67
C GLY A 338 -17.44 81.60 34.21
N ILE A 339 -18.34 80.75 33.73
CA ILE A 339 -18.98 80.71 32.41
C ILE A 339 -19.92 81.90 32.32
N LEU A 340 -20.70 82.22 33.36
CA LEU A 340 -21.51 83.43 33.40
C LEU A 340 -20.65 84.71 33.29
N PHE A 341 -19.46 84.71 33.89
CA PHE A 341 -18.49 85.82 33.84
C PHE A 341 -17.65 85.86 32.55
N PHE A 342 -17.32 84.70 31.97
CA PHE A 342 -16.39 84.51 30.86
C PHE A 342 -17.09 84.37 29.50
N PHE A 343 -18.34 83.86 29.46
CA PHE A 343 -19.19 83.91 28.26
C PHE A 343 -19.50 85.35 27.86
N THR A 344 -19.60 86.26 28.85
CA THR A 344 -19.76 87.70 28.60
C THR A 344 -18.49 88.33 28.00
N ARG A 345 -17.32 87.66 28.04
CA ARG A 345 -16.03 88.25 27.59
C ARG A 345 -15.19 87.48 26.56
N ARG A 346 -15.38 86.17 26.31
CA ARG A 346 -14.40 85.38 25.52
C ARG A 346 -14.92 84.53 24.35
N ILE A 347 -16.23 84.38 24.14
CA ILE A 347 -16.77 83.60 23.00
C ILE A 347 -16.78 84.39 21.68
N MET A 348 -16.52 85.70 21.70
CA MET A 348 -16.42 86.49 20.47
C MET A 348 -15.09 86.39 19.71
N LYS A 349 -14.09 85.56 20.08
CA LYS A 349 -12.74 85.68 19.45
C LYS A 349 -11.89 84.47 19.00
N PRO A 350 -12.21 83.17 19.18
CA PRO A 350 -11.62 82.20 18.23
C PRO A 350 -12.51 80.99 17.89
N ILE A 351 -13.47 81.17 16.97
CA ILE A 351 -14.30 80.09 16.40
C ILE A 351 -13.63 79.46 15.15
N ASN A 352 -12.53 80.00 14.64
CA ASN A 352 -11.97 79.61 13.33
C ASN A 352 -11.13 78.33 13.29
N TYR A 353 -10.72 77.73 14.42
CA TYR A 353 -9.87 76.52 14.41
C TYR A 353 -10.65 75.19 14.49
N LEU A 354 -11.90 75.18 14.97
CA LEU A 354 -12.78 74.00 14.95
C LEU A 354 -13.32 73.70 13.55
N ALA A 355 -13.45 74.72 12.70
CA ALA A 355 -13.82 74.56 11.30
C ALA A 355 -12.74 73.82 10.46
N LEU A 356 -11.45 73.92 10.84
CA LEU A 356 -10.35 73.28 10.12
C LEU A 356 -10.23 71.77 10.45
N ALA A 357 -10.47 71.35 11.70
CA ALA A 357 -10.43 69.94 12.09
C ALA A 357 -11.62 69.13 11.53
N SER A 358 -12.81 69.74 11.43
CA SER A 358 -13.99 69.12 10.81
C SER A 358 -13.76 68.74 9.35
N ASN A 359 -13.03 69.58 8.60
CA ASN A 359 -12.79 69.36 7.17
C ASN A 359 -11.84 68.17 6.93
N VAL A 360 -10.80 67.99 7.76
CA VAL A 360 -9.88 66.85 7.62
C VAL A 360 -10.53 65.53 8.04
N ILE A 361 -11.32 65.53 9.11
CA ILE A 361 -12.09 64.33 9.53
C ILE A 361 -13.13 63.94 8.47
N GLU A 362 -13.79 64.92 7.86
CA GLU A 362 -14.71 64.68 6.73
C GLU A 362 -13.99 64.05 5.53
N LYS A 363 -12.75 64.46 5.24
CA LYS A 363 -11.93 63.87 4.18
C LYS A 363 -11.54 62.41 4.50
N ILE A 364 -11.16 62.10 5.74
CA ILE A 364 -10.90 60.71 6.20
C ILE A 364 -12.15 59.84 6.03
N GLY A 365 -13.33 60.35 6.44
CA GLY A 365 -14.60 59.64 6.28
C GLY A 365 -15.02 59.43 4.82
N LYS A 366 -14.48 60.22 3.89
CA LYS A 366 -14.61 60.04 2.43
C LYS A 366 -13.50 59.21 1.81
N GLY A 367 -12.67 58.55 2.64
CA GLY A 367 -11.61 57.64 2.20
C GLY A 367 -10.25 58.29 1.95
N ASP A 368 -10.09 59.61 2.14
CA ASP A 368 -8.79 60.26 1.90
C ASP A 368 -7.87 60.10 3.13
N LEU A 369 -6.92 59.16 3.08
CA LEU A 369 -5.93 58.91 4.13
C LEU A 369 -4.59 59.59 3.86
N THR A 370 -4.49 60.41 2.79
CA THR A 370 -3.29 61.21 2.48
C THR A 370 -3.23 62.51 3.29
N VAL A 371 -4.37 62.91 3.85
CA VAL A 371 -4.50 64.15 4.60
C VAL A 371 -3.81 64.04 5.96
N LYS A 372 -2.99 65.04 6.30
CA LYS A 372 -2.44 65.19 7.65
C LYS A 372 -2.85 66.55 8.21
N LEU A 373 -3.19 66.58 9.49
CA LEU A 373 -3.36 67.83 10.20
C LEU A 373 -1.98 68.41 10.51
N GLU A 374 -1.75 69.68 10.15
CA GLU A 374 -0.48 70.35 10.45
C GLU A 374 -0.17 70.28 11.95
N PRO A 375 1.05 69.90 12.34
CA PRO A 375 1.41 69.79 13.74
C PRO A 375 1.39 71.18 14.39
N VAL A 376 0.37 71.42 15.20
CA VAL A 376 0.29 72.65 15.99
C VAL A 376 1.17 72.46 17.23
N ASN A 377 2.15 73.35 17.42
CA ASN A 377 3.03 73.36 18.61
C ASN A 377 2.29 73.90 19.84
N SER A 378 1.22 73.22 20.20
CA SER A 378 0.33 73.57 21.30
C SER A 378 0.15 72.34 22.19
N LYS A 379 0.54 72.45 23.46
CA LYS A 379 0.38 71.38 24.46
C LYS A 379 -1.06 71.23 24.98
N ASN A 380 -2.01 71.96 24.37
CA ASN A 380 -3.41 71.97 24.76
C ASN A 380 -4.22 70.86 24.05
N GLU A 381 -5.52 70.85 24.33
CA GLU A 381 -6.49 69.83 23.90
C GLU A 381 -6.58 69.71 22.36
N VAL A 382 -6.38 70.83 21.65
CA VAL A 382 -6.39 70.86 20.19
C VAL A 382 -5.14 70.16 19.61
N GLY A 383 -3.97 70.35 20.22
CA GLY A 383 -2.74 69.68 19.79
C GLY A 383 -2.78 68.16 19.98
N LYS A 384 -3.31 67.68 21.12
CA LYS A 384 -3.49 66.23 21.38
C LYS A 384 -4.49 65.58 20.42
N LEU A 385 -5.55 66.29 20.05
CA LEU A 385 -6.53 65.83 19.07
C LEU A 385 -5.90 65.64 17.69
N ILE A 386 -5.08 66.61 17.25
CA ILE A 386 -4.34 66.54 15.97
C ILE A 386 -3.40 65.33 15.93
N THR A 387 -2.62 65.08 16.99
CA THR A 387 -1.71 63.92 17.05
C THR A 387 -2.45 62.58 17.00
N SER A 388 -3.57 62.46 17.72
CA SER A 388 -4.35 61.22 17.77
C SER A 388 -5.03 60.92 16.43
N ILE A 389 -5.52 61.96 15.73
CA ILE A 389 -6.08 61.84 14.38
C ILE A 389 -5.00 61.37 13.39
N ASN A 390 -3.81 61.95 13.41
CA ASN A 390 -2.72 61.51 12.51
C ASN A 390 -2.28 60.06 12.79
N TYR A 391 -2.22 59.61 14.05
CA TYR A 391 -1.91 58.21 14.38
C TYR A 391 -2.98 57.23 13.84
N MET A 392 -4.26 57.59 13.94
CA MET A 392 -5.36 56.81 13.36
C MET A 392 -5.26 56.73 11.84
N ILE A 393 -4.93 57.84 11.17
CA ILE A 393 -4.71 57.88 9.71
C ILE A 393 -3.56 56.94 9.31
N ASP A 394 -2.41 57.01 10.01
CA ASP A 394 -1.25 56.16 9.70
C ASP A 394 -1.58 54.65 9.90
N LYS A 395 -2.36 54.30 10.93
CA LYS A 395 -2.79 52.91 11.17
C LYS A 395 -3.82 52.40 10.18
N LEU A 396 -4.82 53.21 9.83
CA LEU A 396 -5.80 52.88 8.79
C LEU A 396 -5.10 52.75 7.42
N SER A 397 -4.18 53.66 7.10
CA SER A 397 -3.36 53.63 5.89
C SER A 397 -2.56 52.33 5.80
N SER A 398 -1.92 51.91 6.90
CA SER A 398 -1.18 50.64 6.96
C SER A 398 -2.07 49.40 6.79
N ILE A 399 -3.26 49.38 7.38
CA ILE A 399 -4.22 48.27 7.24
C ILE A 399 -4.73 48.18 5.79
N VAL A 400 -5.14 49.31 5.22
CA VAL A 400 -5.61 49.39 3.83
C VAL A 400 -4.51 48.96 2.86
N LYS A 401 -3.26 49.40 3.08
CA LYS A 401 -2.09 48.98 2.30
C LYS A 401 -1.89 47.46 2.36
N ASN A 402 -1.87 46.87 3.57
CA ASN A 402 -1.71 45.42 3.73
C ASN A 402 -2.86 44.62 3.11
N VAL A 403 -4.10 45.10 3.20
CA VAL A 403 -5.25 44.43 2.57
C VAL A 403 -5.15 44.51 1.04
N ARG A 404 -4.75 45.66 0.48
CA ARG A 404 -4.51 45.84 -0.96
C ARG A 404 -3.40 44.91 -1.46
N ASP A 405 -2.27 44.88 -0.76
CA ASP A 405 -1.11 44.07 -1.14
C ASP A 405 -1.46 42.57 -1.06
N ASN A 406 -2.12 42.13 0.01
CA ASN A 406 -2.58 40.74 0.16
C ASN A 406 -3.64 40.35 -0.88
N SER A 407 -4.56 41.26 -1.23
CA SER A 407 -5.55 41.01 -2.30
C SER A 407 -4.86 40.85 -3.65
N SER A 408 -3.87 41.70 -3.96
CA SER A 408 -3.07 41.59 -5.17
C SER A 408 -2.32 40.25 -5.24
N SER A 409 -1.64 39.86 -4.16
CA SER A 409 -0.97 38.55 -4.08
C SER A 409 -1.94 37.38 -4.19
N LEU A 410 -3.14 37.47 -3.61
CA LEU A 410 -4.15 36.41 -3.70
C LEU A 410 -4.70 36.26 -5.13
N ALA A 411 -4.90 37.36 -5.85
CA ALA A 411 -5.27 37.35 -7.27
C ALA A 411 -4.16 36.72 -8.12
N GLU A 412 -2.90 37.08 -7.88
CA GLU A 412 -1.75 36.51 -8.59
C GLU A 412 -1.61 34.99 -8.36
N VAL A 413 -1.72 34.55 -7.11
CA VAL A 413 -1.69 33.12 -6.75
C VAL A 413 -2.85 32.37 -7.39
N SER A 414 -4.05 32.95 -7.39
CA SER A 414 -5.23 32.34 -8.03
C SER A 414 -5.05 32.21 -9.54
N GLN A 415 -4.45 33.20 -10.19
CA GLN A 415 -4.18 33.15 -11.63
C GLN A 415 -3.08 32.14 -11.97
N ARG A 416 -2.03 32.03 -11.15
CA ARG A 416 -1.03 30.96 -11.27
C ARG A 416 -1.65 29.58 -11.04
N SER A 417 -2.58 29.46 -10.09
CA SER A 417 -3.33 28.22 -9.82
C SER A 417 -4.20 27.83 -11.01
N SER A 418 -4.94 28.76 -11.62
CA SER A 418 -5.68 28.51 -12.87
C SER A 418 -4.79 28.06 -14.01
N ALA A 419 -3.65 28.72 -14.24
CA ALA A 419 -2.72 28.33 -15.30
C ALA A 419 -2.12 26.92 -15.07
N ALA A 420 -1.71 26.61 -13.83
CA ALA A 420 -1.23 25.28 -13.47
C ALA A 420 -2.32 24.20 -13.63
N THR A 421 -3.59 24.56 -13.39
CA THR A 421 -4.72 23.66 -13.57
C THR A 421 -5.03 23.43 -15.05
N GLU A 422 -4.91 24.45 -15.91
CA GLU A 422 -5.03 24.27 -17.37
C GLU A 422 -3.96 23.32 -17.91
N GLU A 423 -2.71 23.44 -17.44
CA GLU A 423 -1.62 22.54 -17.79
C GLU A 423 -1.89 21.11 -17.29
N LEU A 424 -2.39 20.97 -16.05
CA LEU A 424 -2.80 19.70 -15.48
C LEU A 424 -3.89 19.02 -16.33
N THR A 425 -4.93 19.75 -16.73
CA THR A 425 -6.02 19.23 -17.57
C THR A 425 -5.51 18.80 -18.94
N ALA A 426 -4.57 19.53 -19.54
CA ALA A 426 -3.92 19.13 -20.78
C ALA A 426 -3.15 17.80 -20.62
N GLY A 427 -2.40 17.65 -19.51
CA GLY A 427 -1.69 16.41 -19.18
C GLY A 427 -2.65 15.23 -18.93
N ILE A 428 -3.76 15.46 -18.23
CA ILE A 428 -4.83 14.47 -18.02
C ILE A 428 -5.40 13.99 -19.37
N ALA A 429 -5.65 14.90 -20.32
CA ALA A 429 -6.15 14.55 -21.64
C ALA A 429 -5.14 13.68 -22.44
N GLU A 430 -3.85 13.99 -22.36
CA GLU A 430 -2.79 13.19 -22.99
C GLU A 430 -2.73 11.77 -22.38
N VAL A 431 -2.70 11.68 -21.04
CA VAL A 431 -2.69 10.40 -20.33
C VAL A 431 -3.95 9.59 -20.68
N SER A 432 -5.12 10.22 -20.73
CA SER A 432 -6.37 9.56 -21.14
C SER A 432 -6.27 8.95 -22.55
N GLY A 433 -5.69 9.69 -23.49
CA GLY A 433 -5.42 9.20 -24.86
C GLY A 433 -4.49 7.99 -24.87
N VAL A 434 -3.39 8.04 -24.12
CA VAL A 434 -2.44 6.93 -23.99
C VAL A 434 -3.09 5.69 -23.38
N ILE A 435 -3.89 5.85 -22.31
CA ILE A 435 -4.60 4.73 -21.67
C ILE A 435 -5.61 4.09 -22.63
N GLY A 436 -6.30 4.89 -23.45
CA GLY A 436 -7.19 4.39 -24.50
C GLY A 436 -6.44 3.55 -25.55
N GLN A 437 -5.24 3.99 -25.94
CA GLN A 437 -4.37 3.23 -26.83
C GLN A 437 -3.86 1.93 -26.20
N ILE A 438 -3.43 1.95 -24.93
CA ILE A 438 -2.98 0.75 -24.19
C ILE A 438 -4.11 -0.27 -24.09
N THR A 439 -5.32 0.17 -23.74
CA THR A 439 -6.50 -0.71 -23.62
C THR A 439 -6.82 -1.38 -24.96
N THR A 440 -6.82 -0.60 -26.04
CA THR A 440 -7.07 -1.11 -27.40
C THR A 440 -5.97 -2.04 -27.88
N GLY A 441 -4.71 -1.68 -27.61
CA GLY A 441 -3.53 -2.49 -27.91
C GLY A 441 -3.55 -3.83 -27.19
N SER A 442 -3.88 -3.83 -25.90
CA SER A 442 -3.96 -5.04 -25.07
C SER A 442 -5.09 -5.97 -25.51
N LYS A 443 -6.27 -5.43 -25.84
CA LYS A 443 -7.38 -6.22 -26.42
C LYS A 443 -6.98 -6.82 -27.78
N THR A 444 -6.31 -6.05 -28.62
CA THR A 444 -5.80 -6.52 -29.92
C THR A 444 -4.75 -7.61 -29.75
N GLN A 445 -3.86 -7.45 -28.77
CA GLN A 445 -2.85 -8.45 -28.43
C GLN A 445 -3.48 -9.76 -27.96
N SER A 446 -4.48 -9.70 -27.07
CA SER A 446 -5.24 -10.87 -26.62
C SER A 446 -5.88 -11.62 -27.80
N MET A 447 -6.53 -10.91 -28.72
CA MET A 447 -7.10 -11.52 -29.93
C MET A 447 -6.03 -12.22 -30.80
N LYS A 448 -4.92 -11.54 -31.09
CA LYS A 448 -3.83 -12.10 -31.91
C LYS A 448 -3.15 -13.31 -31.26
N LEU A 449 -3.05 -13.32 -29.92
CA LEU A 449 -2.49 -14.47 -29.20
C LEU A 449 -3.46 -15.65 -29.22
N ASN A 450 -4.77 -15.40 -29.19
CA ASN A 450 -5.76 -16.45 -29.37
C ASN A 450 -5.69 -17.07 -30.78
N ASP A 451 -5.50 -16.25 -31.81
CA ASP A 451 -5.24 -16.74 -33.18
C ASP A 451 -3.93 -17.54 -33.24
N SER A 452 -2.87 -17.06 -32.57
CA SER A 452 -1.58 -17.77 -32.49
C SER A 452 -1.71 -19.12 -31.80
N LYS A 453 -2.50 -19.20 -30.73
CA LYS A 453 -2.81 -20.46 -30.05
C LYS A 453 -3.52 -21.44 -30.99
N LYS A 454 -4.52 -20.97 -31.73
CA LYS A 454 -5.20 -21.80 -32.72
C LYS A 454 -4.23 -22.34 -33.78
N SER A 455 -3.33 -21.51 -34.30
CA SER A 455 -2.29 -21.96 -35.23
C SER A 455 -1.32 -22.96 -34.59
N MET A 456 -1.00 -22.83 -33.30
CA MET A 456 -0.17 -23.83 -32.60
C MET A 456 -0.91 -25.16 -32.40
N ASP A 457 -2.22 -25.12 -32.17
CA ASP A 457 -3.05 -26.33 -32.10
C ASP A 457 -3.06 -27.04 -33.46
N GLU A 458 -3.22 -26.31 -34.57
CA GLU A 458 -3.10 -26.84 -35.94
C GLU A 458 -1.72 -27.47 -36.21
N VAL A 459 -0.63 -26.78 -35.84
CA VAL A 459 0.74 -27.32 -35.96
C VAL A 459 0.95 -28.56 -35.09
N SER A 460 0.31 -28.62 -33.91
CA SER A 460 0.35 -29.79 -33.03
C SER A 460 -0.30 -31.00 -33.70
N GLU A 461 -1.44 -30.82 -34.37
CA GLU A 461 -2.11 -31.88 -35.15
C GLU A 461 -1.22 -32.36 -36.31
N GLU A 462 -0.65 -31.44 -37.08
CA GLU A 462 0.28 -31.78 -38.19
C GLU A 462 1.51 -32.56 -37.71
N ILE A 463 2.05 -32.23 -36.53
CA ILE A 463 3.19 -32.95 -35.94
C ILE A 463 2.80 -34.36 -35.47
N ILE A 464 1.58 -34.54 -34.97
CA ILE A 464 1.07 -35.87 -34.62
C ILE A 464 0.91 -36.74 -35.89
N GLU A 465 0.41 -36.15 -36.99
CA GLU A 465 0.34 -36.83 -38.28
C GLU A 465 1.74 -37.21 -38.80
N LEU A 466 2.69 -36.28 -38.75
CA LEU A 466 4.09 -36.53 -39.11
C LEU A 466 4.72 -37.64 -38.25
N ALA A 467 4.38 -37.73 -36.96
CA ALA A 467 4.87 -38.81 -36.10
C ALA A 467 4.37 -40.19 -36.59
N ASN A 468 3.13 -40.27 -37.07
CA ASN A 468 2.59 -41.49 -37.66
C ASN A 468 3.29 -41.82 -38.99
N ASP A 469 3.50 -40.83 -39.88
CA ASP A 469 4.22 -41.03 -41.14
C ASP A 469 5.67 -41.49 -40.95
N VAL A 470 6.34 -40.97 -39.92
CA VAL A 470 7.69 -41.42 -39.54
C VAL A 470 7.66 -42.87 -39.08
N LYS A 471 6.66 -43.27 -38.29
CA LYS A 471 6.49 -44.66 -37.86
C LYS A 471 6.24 -45.61 -39.04
N ASP A 472 5.35 -45.23 -39.96
CA ASP A 472 5.08 -46.00 -41.16
C ASP A 472 6.33 -46.12 -42.06
N SER A 473 7.15 -45.07 -42.11
CA SER A 473 8.44 -45.08 -42.81
C SER A 473 9.45 -46.05 -42.19
N VAL A 474 9.48 -46.17 -40.85
CA VAL A 474 10.31 -47.19 -40.17
C VAL A 474 9.90 -48.58 -40.63
N ASP A 475 8.61 -48.91 -40.54
CA ASP A 475 8.08 -50.21 -40.92
C ASP A 475 8.35 -50.54 -42.41
N LEU A 476 8.24 -49.53 -43.29
CA LEU A 476 8.55 -49.68 -44.71
C LEU A 476 10.04 -49.95 -44.95
N THR A 477 10.93 -49.21 -44.29
CA THR A 477 12.39 -49.44 -44.44
C THR A 477 12.80 -50.82 -43.96
N ASP A 478 12.23 -51.30 -42.85
CA ASP A 478 12.45 -52.66 -42.35
C ASP A 478 11.97 -53.72 -43.33
N LYS A 479 10.80 -53.50 -43.95
CA LYS A 479 10.25 -54.41 -44.96
C LYS A 479 11.12 -54.45 -46.22
N VAL A 480 11.58 -53.31 -46.72
CA VAL A 480 12.45 -53.25 -47.92
C VAL A 480 13.80 -53.90 -47.62
N SER A 481 14.39 -53.65 -46.44
CA SER A 481 15.64 -54.30 -46.01
C SER A 481 15.54 -55.82 -46.06
N LYS A 482 14.47 -56.40 -45.49
CA LYS A 482 14.20 -57.85 -45.53
C LYS A 482 14.01 -58.37 -46.95
N LEU A 483 13.30 -57.64 -47.82
CA LEU A 483 13.10 -58.04 -49.21
C LEU A 483 14.41 -58.01 -50.02
N SER A 484 15.26 -57.01 -49.79
CA SER A 484 16.59 -56.91 -50.41
C SER A 484 17.51 -58.05 -49.96
N GLU A 485 17.48 -58.41 -48.67
CA GLU A 485 18.22 -59.55 -48.14
C GLU A 485 17.75 -60.86 -48.78
N GLN A 486 16.43 -61.11 -48.83
CA GLN A 486 15.86 -62.29 -49.49
C GLN A 486 16.20 -62.35 -50.98
N GLY A 487 16.14 -61.22 -51.67
CA GLY A 487 16.54 -61.09 -53.08
C GLY A 487 18.01 -61.42 -53.28
N SER A 488 18.89 -60.94 -52.38
CA SER A 488 20.33 -61.20 -52.43
C SER A 488 20.64 -62.68 -52.25
N VAL A 489 20.00 -63.34 -51.27
CA VAL A 489 20.11 -64.79 -51.06
C VAL A 489 19.67 -65.57 -52.30
N SER A 490 18.55 -65.19 -52.90
CA SER A 490 18.01 -65.84 -54.11
C SER A 490 18.94 -65.68 -55.32
N ALA A 491 19.46 -64.47 -55.54
CA ALA A 491 20.41 -64.19 -56.62
C ALA A 491 21.75 -64.93 -56.41
N GLN A 492 22.22 -65.04 -55.16
CA GLN A 492 23.41 -65.81 -54.82
C GLN A 492 23.22 -67.30 -55.11
N GLU A 493 22.05 -67.87 -54.82
CA GLU A 493 21.73 -69.25 -55.18
C GLU A 493 21.68 -69.43 -56.71
N ALA A 494 21.05 -68.51 -57.44
CA ALA A 494 21.01 -68.53 -58.90
C ALA A 494 22.43 -68.50 -59.51
N GLY A 495 23.33 -67.66 -58.96
CA GLY A 495 24.73 -67.60 -59.37
C GLY A 495 25.49 -68.92 -59.14
N LYS A 496 25.25 -69.58 -57.99
CA LYS A 496 25.79 -70.92 -57.71
C LYS A 496 25.27 -71.96 -58.72
N ARG A 497 23.98 -71.90 -59.08
CA ARG A 497 23.38 -72.79 -60.08
C ARG A 497 23.95 -72.54 -61.48
N MET A 498 24.19 -71.30 -61.89
CA MET A 498 24.86 -71.00 -63.16
C MET A 498 26.28 -71.55 -63.22
N ASN A 499 27.07 -71.41 -62.15
CA ASN A 499 28.40 -72.03 -62.08
C ASN A 499 28.32 -73.55 -62.27
N LYS A 500 27.30 -74.21 -61.70
CA LYS A 500 27.10 -75.65 -61.90
C LYS A 500 26.72 -75.99 -63.34
N ILE A 501 25.92 -75.16 -63.99
CA ILE A 501 25.56 -75.34 -65.41
C ILE A 501 26.82 -75.18 -66.28
N ILE A 502 27.67 -74.18 -66.05
CA ILE A 502 28.95 -74.01 -66.76
C ILE A 502 29.80 -75.28 -66.64
N GLU A 503 29.95 -75.84 -65.43
CA GLU A 503 30.69 -77.09 -65.20
C GLU A 503 30.10 -78.26 -66.01
N VAL A 504 28.77 -78.43 -66.01
CA VAL A 504 28.09 -79.51 -66.74
C VAL A 504 28.23 -79.34 -68.25
N THR A 505 28.04 -78.13 -68.77
CA THR A 505 28.18 -77.78 -70.19
C THR A 505 29.60 -78.03 -70.69
N ASN A 506 30.62 -77.62 -69.94
CA ASN A 506 32.02 -77.87 -70.29
C ASN A 506 32.36 -79.36 -70.33
N ARG A 507 31.83 -80.15 -69.38
CA ARG A 507 31.99 -81.61 -69.38
C ARG A 507 31.26 -82.26 -70.56
N SER A 508 30.11 -81.74 -70.98
CA SER A 508 29.41 -82.20 -72.19
C SER A 508 30.21 -81.87 -73.45
N ALA A 509 30.77 -80.66 -73.56
CA ALA A 509 31.65 -80.26 -74.67
C ALA A 509 32.81 -81.24 -74.83
N GLN A 510 33.48 -81.59 -73.73
CA GLN A 510 34.59 -82.56 -73.72
C GLN A 510 34.16 -83.94 -74.23
N LYS A 511 32.98 -84.44 -73.82
CA LYS A 511 32.47 -85.74 -74.28
C LYS A 511 32.15 -85.75 -75.77
N VAL A 512 31.56 -84.67 -76.29
CA VAL A 512 31.22 -84.57 -77.73
C VAL A 512 32.49 -84.41 -78.58
N ARG A 513 33.48 -83.63 -78.12
CA ARG A 513 34.80 -83.57 -78.78
C ARG A 513 35.48 -84.95 -78.82
N GLY A 514 35.44 -85.69 -77.71
CA GLY A 514 35.92 -87.07 -77.68
C GLY A 514 35.19 -87.99 -78.67
N LEU A 515 33.87 -87.83 -78.86
CA LEU A 515 33.13 -88.58 -79.88
C LEU A 515 33.56 -88.23 -81.30
N ALA A 516 33.82 -86.94 -81.59
CA ALA A 516 34.33 -86.50 -82.89
C ALA A 516 35.71 -87.12 -83.19
N GLU A 517 36.62 -87.11 -82.22
CA GLU A 517 37.95 -87.73 -82.32
C GLU A 517 37.87 -89.26 -82.54
N GLU A 518 37.00 -89.97 -81.80
CA GLU A 518 36.81 -91.41 -81.99
C GLU A 518 36.20 -91.73 -83.37
N THR A 519 35.28 -90.89 -83.85
CA THR A 519 34.69 -91.04 -85.19
C THR A 519 35.76 -90.89 -86.29
N GLU A 520 36.67 -89.93 -86.15
CA GLU A 520 37.81 -89.73 -87.07
C GLU A 520 38.74 -90.95 -87.10
N LYS A 521 39.05 -91.53 -85.94
CA LYS A 521 39.85 -92.76 -85.85
C LYS A 521 39.16 -93.94 -86.56
N ILE A 522 37.84 -94.09 -86.42
CA ILE A 522 37.10 -95.15 -87.11
C ILE A 522 37.10 -94.93 -88.63
N THR A 523 36.95 -93.70 -89.11
CA THR A 523 37.05 -93.38 -90.54
C THR A 523 38.41 -93.78 -91.12
N ALA A 524 39.51 -93.51 -90.40
CA ALA A 524 40.85 -93.94 -90.81
C ALA A 524 40.98 -95.47 -90.91
N VAL A 525 40.32 -96.22 -90.02
CA VAL A 525 40.27 -97.70 -90.11
C VAL A 525 39.45 -98.17 -91.31
N LEU A 526 38.33 -97.49 -91.63
CA LEU A 526 37.53 -97.81 -92.82
C LEU A 526 38.28 -97.56 -94.12
N ASP A 527 39.10 -96.51 -94.20
CA ASP A 527 39.94 -96.27 -95.36
C ASP A 527 40.91 -97.43 -95.62
N VAL A 528 41.47 -98.01 -94.55
CA VAL A 528 42.29 -99.24 -94.65
C VAL A 528 41.45 -100.43 -95.12
N ILE A 529 40.24 -100.62 -94.58
CA ILE A 529 39.34 -101.70 -95.02
C ILE A 529 38.96 -101.55 -96.49
N ARG A 530 38.68 -100.32 -96.95
CA ARG A 530 38.40 -100.02 -98.35
C ARG A 530 39.61 -100.32 -99.23
N GLN A 531 40.81 -99.92 -98.82
CA GLN A 531 42.05 -100.28 -99.53
C GLN A 531 42.26 -101.80 -99.61
N ILE A 532 41.98 -102.55 -98.54
CA ILE A 532 42.03 -104.02 -98.54
C ILE A 532 40.98 -104.59 -99.49
N ALA A 533 39.76 -104.06 -99.49
CA ALA A 533 38.69 -104.48 -100.39
C ALA A 533 39.05 -104.22 -101.87
N ASP A 534 39.61 -103.04 -102.19
CA ASP A 534 40.08 -102.70 -103.53
C ASP A 534 41.23 -103.61 -103.98
N GLN A 535 42.19 -103.89 -103.10
CA GLN A 535 43.26 -104.86 -103.36
C GLN A 535 42.72 -106.28 -103.56
N THR A 536 41.74 -106.69 -102.75
CA THR A 536 41.11 -108.01 -102.85
C THR A 536 40.32 -108.14 -104.14
N ASN A 537 39.62 -107.09 -104.56
CA ASN A 537 38.91 -107.01 -105.84
C ASN A 537 39.89 -107.17 -107.01
N LEU A 538 41.05 -106.50 -106.95
CA LEU A 538 42.10 -106.58 -107.96
C LEU A 538 42.76 -107.97 -108.01
N LEU A 539 43.01 -108.58 -106.85
CA LEU A 539 43.50 -109.96 -106.74
C LEU A 539 42.48 -110.97 -107.29
N ALA A 540 41.20 -110.80 -106.95
CA ALA A 540 40.11 -111.64 -107.43
C ALA A 540 39.91 -111.49 -108.94
N LEU A 541 40.01 -110.27 -109.48
CA LEU A 541 39.98 -110.01 -110.91
C LEU A 541 41.13 -110.70 -111.64
N ASN A 542 42.36 -110.61 -111.12
CA ASN A 542 43.51 -111.32 -111.67
C ASN A 542 43.33 -112.84 -111.63
N ALA A 543 42.77 -113.38 -110.54
CA ALA A 543 42.46 -114.80 -110.41
C ALA A 543 41.35 -115.25 -111.37
N ALA A 544 40.30 -114.44 -111.57
CA ALA A 544 39.23 -114.70 -112.54
C ALA A 544 39.76 -114.71 -113.99
N ILE A 545 40.66 -113.78 -114.33
CA ILE A 545 41.34 -113.74 -115.63
C ILE A 545 42.18 -115.02 -115.85
N GLU A 546 42.98 -115.43 -114.87
CA GLU A 546 43.84 -116.62 -115.02
C GLU A 546 43.02 -117.93 -115.00
N ALA A 547 41.91 -117.97 -114.26
CA ALA A 547 40.96 -119.07 -114.30
C ALA A 547 40.24 -119.19 -115.66
N ALA A 548 39.89 -118.06 -116.29
CA ALA A 548 39.36 -118.04 -117.66
C ALA A 548 40.42 -118.50 -118.69
N ARG A 549 41.70 -118.21 -118.43
CA ARG A 549 42.85 -118.60 -119.26
C ARG A 549 43.15 -120.10 -119.23
N ALA A 550 42.86 -120.77 -118.11
CA ALA A 550 43.05 -122.22 -117.91
C ALA A 550 41.94 -123.10 -118.55
N GLY A 551 40.93 -122.52 -119.20
CA GLY A 551 39.88 -123.26 -119.91
C GLY A 551 39.02 -124.14 -118.99
N GLU A 552 38.63 -125.35 -119.41
CA GLU A 552 37.74 -126.22 -118.63
C GLU A 552 38.30 -126.59 -117.24
N ALA A 553 39.62 -126.65 -117.06
CA ALA A 553 40.26 -126.97 -115.78
C ALA A 553 40.13 -125.84 -114.73
N GLY A 554 39.92 -124.59 -115.16
CA GLY A 554 39.83 -123.40 -114.29
C GLY A 554 38.41 -123.05 -113.84
N ARG A 555 37.39 -123.77 -114.32
CA ARG A 555 35.97 -123.39 -114.16
C ARG A 555 35.50 -123.29 -112.70
N GLY A 556 35.99 -124.18 -111.83
CA GLY A 556 35.70 -124.12 -110.39
C GLY A 556 36.38 -122.95 -109.68
N PHE A 557 37.61 -122.61 -110.09
CA PHE A 557 38.34 -121.44 -109.56
C PHE A 557 37.75 -120.11 -110.03
N ALA A 558 37.24 -120.04 -111.27
CA ALA A 558 36.56 -118.85 -111.79
C ALA A 558 35.34 -118.48 -110.95
N VAL A 559 34.52 -119.47 -110.55
CA VAL A 559 33.35 -119.24 -109.69
C VAL A 559 33.75 -118.70 -108.31
N VAL A 560 34.83 -119.23 -107.72
CA VAL A 560 35.34 -118.71 -106.43
C VAL A 560 35.91 -117.30 -106.58
N ALA A 561 36.65 -117.03 -107.65
CA ALA A 561 37.22 -115.71 -107.91
C ALA A 561 36.14 -114.64 -108.12
N ASP A 562 35.08 -114.93 -108.89
CA ASP A 562 33.93 -114.03 -109.04
C ASP A 562 33.17 -113.81 -107.73
N GLU A 563 33.06 -114.83 -106.87
CA GLU A 563 32.42 -114.67 -105.56
C GLU A 563 33.28 -113.83 -104.59
N VAL A 564 34.61 -114.00 -104.60
CA VAL A 564 35.54 -113.15 -103.84
C VAL A 564 35.51 -111.70 -104.35
N LYS A 565 35.44 -111.52 -105.68
CA LYS A 565 35.30 -110.21 -106.31
C LYS A 565 34.02 -109.51 -105.84
N ARG A 566 32.88 -110.22 -105.87
CA ARG A 566 31.59 -109.71 -105.39
C ARG A 566 31.62 -109.38 -103.89
N LEU A 567 32.29 -110.19 -103.07
CA LEU A 567 32.48 -109.91 -101.63
C LEU A 567 33.34 -108.66 -101.40
N ALA A 568 34.39 -108.48 -102.21
CA ALA A 568 35.28 -107.32 -102.14
C ALA A 568 34.55 -106.04 -102.57
N GLU A 569 33.80 -106.06 -103.68
CA GLU A 569 32.94 -104.95 -104.11
C GLU A 569 31.86 -104.62 -103.05
N SER A 570 31.25 -105.65 -102.44
CA SER A 570 30.29 -105.48 -101.35
C SER A 570 30.93 -104.91 -100.08
N SER A 571 32.18 -105.27 -99.78
CA SER A 571 32.93 -104.78 -98.62
C SER A 571 33.35 -103.32 -98.82
N ALA A 572 33.81 -102.95 -100.03
CA ALA A 572 34.10 -101.57 -100.39
C ALA A 572 32.84 -100.70 -100.32
N SER A 573 31.73 -101.16 -100.90
CA SER A 573 30.44 -100.45 -100.82
C SER A 573 29.93 -100.31 -99.37
N SER A 574 30.12 -101.35 -98.53
CA SER A 574 29.76 -101.26 -97.11
C SER A 574 30.66 -100.29 -96.34
N ALA A 575 31.97 -100.27 -96.63
CA ALA A 575 32.90 -99.32 -96.04
C ALA A 575 32.55 -97.87 -96.42
N ASP A 576 32.19 -97.62 -97.69
CA ASP A 576 31.71 -96.32 -98.16
C ASP A 576 30.42 -95.88 -97.46
N ASN A 577 29.44 -96.78 -97.32
CA ASN A 577 28.20 -96.50 -96.59
C ASN A 577 28.43 -96.19 -95.10
N ILE A 578 29.39 -96.87 -94.44
CA ILE A 578 29.73 -96.57 -93.05
C ILE A 578 30.50 -95.24 -92.97
N SER A 579 31.40 -94.96 -93.92
CA SER A 579 32.14 -93.72 -94.01
C SER A 579 31.21 -92.50 -94.16
N GLU A 580 30.18 -92.61 -95.00
CA GLU A 580 29.13 -91.58 -95.12
C GLU A 580 28.41 -91.36 -93.78
N LYS A 581 28.00 -92.44 -93.09
CA LYS A 581 27.34 -92.33 -91.77
C LYS A 581 28.25 -91.72 -90.70
N LEU A 582 29.54 -92.05 -90.68
CA LEU A 582 30.51 -91.46 -89.76
C LEU A 582 30.77 -89.98 -90.11
N SER A 583 30.80 -89.61 -91.38
CA SER A 583 30.87 -88.21 -91.81
C SER A 583 29.67 -87.40 -91.30
N HIS A 584 28.47 -87.99 -91.35
CA HIS A 584 27.28 -87.38 -90.73
C HIS A 584 27.40 -87.27 -89.20
N ILE A 585 27.92 -88.29 -88.51
CA ILE A 585 28.15 -88.26 -87.06
C ILE A 585 29.19 -87.21 -86.69
N GLN A 586 30.30 -87.11 -87.43
CA GLN A 586 31.36 -86.14 -87.21
C GLN A 586 30.86 -84.71 -87.44
N THR A 587 30.13 -84.48 -88.54
CA THR A 587 29.50 -83.19 -88.82
C THR A 587 28.49 -82.83 -87.72
N GLY A 588 27.67 -83.80 -87.29
CA GLY A 588 26.74 -83.62 -86.18
C GLY A 588 27.43 -83.29 -84.86
N ALA A 589 28.53 -83.98 -84.52
CA ALA A 589 29.31 -83.73 -83.33
C ALA A 589 29.94 -82.33 -83.34
N ASN A 590 30.50 -81.90 -84.48
CA ASN A 590 31.06 -80.55 -84.64
C ASN A 590 29.98 -79.46 -84.51
N ASN A 591 28.79 -79.67 -85.09
CA ASN A 591 27.67 -78.75 -84.92
C ASN A 591 27.23 -78.64 -83.45
N VAL A 592 27.13 -79.77 -82.73
CA VAL A 592 26.80 -79.78 -81.30
C VAL A 592 27.87 -79.07 -80.46
N VAL A 593 29.17 -79.20 -80.80
CA VAL A 593 30.23 -78.43 -80.13
C VAL A 593 30.05 -76.93 -80.34
N ALA A 594 29.74 -76.48 -81.56
CA ALA A 594 29.48 -75.07 -81.83
C ALA A 594 28.25 -74.54 -81.06
N GLU A 595 27.18 -75.33 -80.97
CA GLU A 595 26.00 -75.00 -80.15
C GLU A 595 26.32 -74.94 -78.65
N ILE A 596 27.21 -75.81 -78.16
CA ILE A 596 27.68 -75.81 -76.77
C ILE A 596 28.53 -74.57 -76.48
N GLU A 597 29.43 -74.17 -77.37
CA GLU A 597 30.25 -72.95 -77.23
C GLU A 597 29.37 -71.69 -77.20
N GLN A 598 28.33 -71.64 -78.06
CA GLN A 598 27.34 -70.57 -77.99
C GLN A 598 26.56 -70.61 -76.66
N SER A 599 26.17 -71.79 -76.19
CA SER A 599 25.48 -71.95 -74.89
C SER A 599 26.36 -71.49 -73.72
N GLU A 600 27.67 -71.80 -73.73
CA GLU A 600 28.62 -71.33 -72.72
C GLU A 600 28.67 -69.80 -72.67
N LYS A 601 28.68 -69.15 -73.83
CA LYS A 601 28.62 -67.68 -73.93
C LYS A 601 27.34 -67.11 -73.32
N GLU A 602 26.18 -67.67 -73.65
CA GLU A 602 24.89 -67.24 -73.09
C GLU A 602 24.83 -67.44 -71.57
N ILE A 603 25.33 -68.58 -71.06
CA ILE A 603 25.38 -68.86 -69.61
C ILE A 603 26.32 -67.89 -68.89
N SER A 604 27.49 -67.60 -69.48
CA SER A 604 28.45 -66.63 -68.93
C SER A 604 27.86 -65.23 -68.85
N GLN A 605 27.15 -64.79 -69.90
CA GLN A 605 26.40 -63.55 -69.90
C GLN A 605 25.29 -63.56 -68.82
N GLY A 606 24.53 -64.66 -68.70
CA GLY A 606 23.54 -64.83 -67.64
C GLY A 606 24.13 -64.72 -66.24
N LYS A 607 25.32 -65.28 -66.01
CA LYS A 607 26.05 -65.12 -64.74
C LYS A 607 26.43 -63.67 -64.48
N GLN A 608 26.92 -62.95 -65.49
CA GLN A 608 27.28 -61.52 -65.35
C GLN A 608 26.05 -60.66 -64.98
N VAL A 609 24.87 -60.98 -65.52
CA VAL A 609 23.60 -60.32 -65.14
C VAL A 609 23.25 -60.60 -63.68
N ILE A 610 23.43 -61.83 -63.20
CA ILE A 610 23.20 -62.19 -61.78
C ILE A 610 24.17 -61.46 -60.85
N ASP A 611 25.46 -61.41 -61.19
CA ASP A 611 26.46 -60.69 -60.38
C ASP A 611 26.14 -59.19 -60.32
N SER A 612 25.65 -58.62 -61.42
CA SER A 612 25.19 -57.23 -61.47
C SER A 612 23.94 -57.00 -60.60
N ALA A 613 23.00 -57.95 -60.60
CA ALA A 613 21.82 -57.92 -59.73
C ALA A 613 22.19 -57.99 -58.24
N LEU A 614 23.18 -58.82 -57.87
CA LEU A 614 23.75 -58.88 -56.51
C LEU A 614 24.37 -57.54 -56.10
N GLY A 615 25.14 -56.91 -56.99
CA GLY A 615 25.69 -55.57 -56.77
C GLY A 615 24.61 -54.52 -56.52
N ALA A 616 23.55 -54.52 -57.34
CA ALA A 616 22.41 -53.63 -57.17
C ALA A 616 21.66 -53.85 -55.84
N LEU A 617 21.41 -55.11 -55.46
CA LEU A 617 20.75 -55.45 -54.19
C LEU A 617 21.60 -55.05 -52.98
N SER A 618 22.93 -55.19 -53.05
CA SER A 618 23.83 -54.72 -52.00
C SER A 618 23.80 -53.19 -51.87
N GLN A 619 23.71 -52.46 -52.98
CA GLN A 619 23.57 -51.01 -52.94
C GLN A 619 22.23 -50.59 -52.33
N ILE A 620 21.12 -51.25 -52.72
CA ILE A 620 19.80 -51.01 -52.12
C ILE A 620 19.84 -51.20 -50.60
N ALA A 621 20.48 -52.27 -50.11
CA ALA A 621 20.58 -52.51 -48.66
C ALA A 621 21.31 -51.37 -47.93
N LYS A 622 22.41 -50.86 -48.49
CA LYS A 622 23.14 -49.71 -47.93
C LYS A 622 22.31 -48.43 -47.96
N ASP A 623 21.59 -48.18 -49.04
CA ASP A 623 20.75 -47.00 -49.19
C ASP A 623 19.58 -47.04 -48.18
N VAL A 624 18.99 -48.23 -47.96
CA VAL A 624 17.93 -48.44 -46.97
C VAL A 624 18.44 -48.22 -45.54
N GLU A 625 19.63 -48.69 -45.20
CA GLU A 625 20.26 -48.42 -43.90
C GLU A 625 20.46 -46.91 -43.68
N ALA A 626 20.95 -46.20 -44.70
CA ALA A 626 21.10 -44.74 -44.64
C ALA A 626 19.75 -44.02 -44.47
N VAL A 627 18.68 -44.50 -45.11
CA VAL A 627 17.31 -43.98 -44.91
C VAL A 627 16.82 -44.26 -43.48
N SER A 628 17.03 -45.47 -42.96
CA SER A 628 16.63 -45.85 -41.59
C SER A 628 17.24 -44.92 -40.54
N ILE A 629 18.53 -44.57 -40.66
CA ILE A 629 19.20 -43.61 -39.78
C ILE A 629 18.53 -42.22 -39.85
N LYS A 630 18.16 -41.77 -41.05
CA LYS A 630 17.48 -40.48 -41.24
C LYS A 630 16.07 -40.48 -40.66
N VAL A 631 15.32 -41.57 -40.81
CA VAL A 631 13.97 -41.74 -40.24
C VAL A 631 14.03 -41.75 -38.71
N LYS A 632 15.02 -42.42 -38.11
CA LYS A 632 15.23 -42.38 -36.65
C LYS A 632 15.49 -40.96 -36.15
N ARG A 633 16.36 -40.21 -36.84
CA ARG A 633 16.62 -38.80 -36.52
C ARG A 633 15.36 -37.93 -36.68
N LEU A 634 14.53 -38.20 -37.69
CA LEU A 634 13.24 -37.53 -37.85
C LEU A 634 12.34 -37.78 -36.64
N SER A 635 12.26 -39.02 -36.14
CA SER A 635 11.50 -39.35 -34.92
C SER A 635 11.93 -38.51 -33.72
N GLU A 636 13.24 -38.40 -33.46
CA GLU A 636 13.78 -37.59 -32.36
C GLU A 636 13.44 -36.09 -32.51
N ILE A 637 13.48 -35.57 -33.75
CA ILE A 637 13.10 -34.18 -34.05
C ILE A 637 11.61 -33.98 -33.81
N THR A 638 10.76 -34.90 -34.26
CA THR A 638 9.30 -34.82 -34.09
C THR A 638 8.92 -34.85 -32.60
N GLU A 639 9.51 -35.73 -31.79
CA GLU A 639 9.32 -35.73 -30.33
C GLU A 639 9.74 -34.40 -29.69
N SER A 640 10.90 -33.84 -30.10
CA SER A 640 11.33 -32.54 -29.60
C SER A 640 10.39 -31.40 -30.01
N GLN A 641 9.79 -31.46 -31.20
CA GLN A 641 8.82 -30.45 -31.67
C GLN A 641 7.55 -30.46 -30.83
N VAL A 642 7.02 -31.63 -30.45
CA VAL A 642 5.86 -31.74 -29.55
C VAL A 642 6.08 -30.97 -28.24
N ILE A 643 7.26 -31.12 -27.63
CA ILE A 643 7.60 -30.42 -26.39
C ILE A 643 7.66 -28.90 -26.62
N LYS A 644 8.30 -28.45 -27.72
CA LYS A 644 8.44 -27.02 -28.04
C LYS A 644 7.10 -26.36 -28.32
N ILE A 645 6.22 -27.02 -29.08
CA ILE A 645 4.87 -26.53 -29.37
C ILE A 645 4.11 -26.34 -28.06
N LYS A 646 4.14 -27.33 -27.16
CA LYS A 646 3.53 -27.20 -25.84
C LYS A 646 4.05 -25.99 -25.07
N THR A 647 5.37 -25.79 -25.01
CA THR A 647 5.96 -24.62 -24.34
C THR A 647 5.49 -23.30 -24.97
N VAL A 648 5.39 -23.23 -26.30
CA VAL A 648 4.89 -22.03 -26.99
C VAL A 648 3.41 -21.79 -26.68
N THR A 649 2.59 -22.83 -26.65
CA THR A 649 1.16 -22.74 -26.29
C THR A 649 0.95 -22.29 -24.84
N ASP A 650 1.74 -22.82 -23.91
CA ASP A 650 1.70 -22.41 -22.49
C ASP A 650 2.11 -20.94 -22.36
N ASN A 651 3.24 -20.54 -22.94
CA ASN A 651 3.69 -19.13 -22.95
C ASN A 651 2.66 -18.20 -23.60
N THR A 652 2.01 -18.62 -24.69
CA THR A 652 0.97 -17.82 -25.36
C THR A 652 -0.22 -17.61 -24.42
N THR A 653 -0.61 -18.64 -23.67
CA THR A 653 -1.68 -18.55 -22.67
C THR A 653 -1.34 -17.56 -21.56
N ASP A 654 -0.11 -17.59 -21.04
CA ASP A 654 0.37 -16.65 -20.02
C ASP A 654 0.35 -15.21 -20.54
N VAL A 655 0.85 -14.95 -21.75
CA VAL A 655 0.85 -13.61 -22.35
C VAL A 655 -0.58 -13.13 -22.62
N THR A 656 -1.52 -14.02 -23.00
CA THR A 656 -2.93 -13.66 -23.13
C THR A 656 -3.52 -13.21 -21.80
N SER A 657 -3.19 -13.89 -20.69
CA SER A 657 -3.61 -13.47 -19.34
C SER A 657 -3.06 -12.09 -18.99
N ILE A 658 -1.76 -11.86 -19.23
CA ILE A 658 -1.11 -10.56 -18.98
C ILE A 658 -1.76 -9.45 -19.82
N ALA A 659 -2.08 -9.71 -21.08
CA ALA A 659 -2.77 -8.74 -21.94
C ALA A 659 -4.17 -8.41 -21.41
N GLN A 660 -4.90 -9.40 -20.88
CA GLN A 660 -6.21 -9.17 -20.26
C GLN A 660 -6.09 -8.34 -18.98
N ASP A 661 -5.11 -8.65 -18.11
CA ASP A 661 -4.86 -7.91 -16.88
C ASP A 661 -4.41 -6.46 -17.18
N THR A 662 -3.62 -6.27 -18.24
CA THR A 662 -3.21 -4.93 -18.70
C THR A 662 -4.40 -4.11 -19.19
N ALA A 663 -5.33 -4.73 -19.91
CA ALA A 663 -6.57 -4.07 -20.34
C ALA A 663 -7.44 -3.67 -19.14
N ASN A 664 -7.63 -4.58 -18.17
CA ASN A 664 -8.40 -4.31 -16.96
C ASN A 664 -7.75 -3.23 -16.08
N GLY A 665 -6.42 -3.28 -15.92
CA GLY A 665 -5.66 -2.27 -15.19
C GLY A 665 -5.74 -0.90 -15.86
N SER A 666 -5.72 -0.85 -17.19
CA SER A 666 -5.89 0.40 -17.94
C SER A 666 -7.29 1.01 -17.75
N GLU A 667 -8.33 0.19 -17.63
CA GLU A 667 -9.69 0.65 -17.33
C GLU A 667 -9.82 1.24 -15.91
N GLN A 668 -9.12 0.66 -14.93
CA GLN A 668 -9.00 1.25 -13.59
C GLN A 668 -8.25 2.59 -13.62
N VAL A 669 -7.14 2.67 -14.35
CA VAL A 669 -6.41 3.94 -14.52
C VAL A 669 -7.28 4.99 -15.21
N SER A 670 -8.09 4.60 -16.22
CA SER A 670 -9.04 5.51 -16.86
C SER A 670 -10.05 6.11 -15.87
N THR A 671 -10.50 5.32 -14.90
CA THR A 671 -11.38 5.80 -13.82
C THR A 671 -10.66 6.82 -12.94
N SER A 672 -9.41 6.57 -12.56
CA SER A 672 -8.60 7.52 -11.78
C SER A 672 -8.31 8.81 -12.54
N VAL A 673 -8.03 8.72 -13.85
CA VAL A 673 -7.85 9.88 -14.74
C VAL A 673 -9.13 10.72 -14.80
N HIS A 674 -10.31 10.08 -14.86
CA HIS A 674 -11.58 10.79 -14.81
C HIS A 674 -11.81 11.51 -13.47
N GLN A 675 -11.44 10.90 -12.35
CA GLN A 675 -11.50 11.56 -11.04
C GLN A 675 -10.55 12.76 -10.94
N GLN A 676 -9.35 12.65 -11.51
CA GLN A 676 -8.40 13.76 -11.56
C GLN A 676 -8.92 14.92 -12.42
N ASP A 677 -9.60 14.64 -13.53
CA ASP A 677 -10.23 15.65 -14.38
C ASP A 677 -11.32 16.44 -13.61
N LEU A 678 -12.14 15.73 -12.82
CA LEU A 678 -13.15 16.36 -11.96
C LEU A 678 -12.50 17.25 -10.89
N ALA A 679 -11.45 16.77 -10.23
CA ALA A 679 -10.72 17.53 -9.22
C ALA A 679 -10.03 18.77 -9.82
N ALA A 680 -9.44 18.66 -11.02
CA ALA A 680 -8.85 19.79 -11.72
C ALA A 680 -9.91 20.86 -12.04
N ASN A 681 -11.09 20.46 -12.53
CA ASN A 681 -12.19 21.40 -12.78
C ASN A 681 -12.65 22.12 -11.50
N GLU A 682 -12.71 21.43 -10.36
CA GLU A 682 -13.05 22.03 -9.06
C GLU A 682 -11.99 23.04 -8.60
N ILE A 683 -10.70 22.74 -8.78
CA ILE A 683 -9.60 23.67 -8.49
C ILE A 683 -9.67 24.91 -9.38
N ALA A 684 -9.95 24.74 -10.69
CA ALA A 684 -10.10 25.85 -11.63
C ALA A 684 -11.24 26.78 -11.21
N GLN A 685 -12.40 26.22 -10.86
CA GLN A 685 -13.55 26.99 -10.38
C GLN A 685 -13.23 27.74 -9.08
N THR A 686 -12.65 27.04 -8.10
CA THR A 686 -12.26 27.64 -6.81
C THR A 686 -11.24 28.76 -7.01
N SER A 687 -10.26 28.59 -7.92
CA SER A 687 -9.27 29.62 -8.23
C SER A 687 -9.93 30.85 -8.84
N GLN A 688 -10.92 30.68 -9.72
CA GLN A 688 -11.68 31.82 -10.27
C GLN A 688 -12.48 32.54 -9.19
N GLU A 689 -13.13 31.80 -8.28
CA GLU A 689 -13.89 32.38 -7.16
C GLU A 689 -12.98 33.18 -6.21
N VAL A 690 -11.80 32.65 -5.87
CA VAL A 690 -10.80 33.33 -5.05
C VAL A 690 -10.24 34.58 -5.73
N SER A 691 -9.93 34.49 -7.03
CA SER A 691 -9.51 35.66 -7.83
C SER A 691 -10.56 36.77 -7.79
N LYS A 692 -11.84 36.42 -8.00
CA LYS A 692 -12.94 37.38 -7.93
C LYS A 692 -13.10 37.99 -6.54
N MET A 693 -12.98 37.21 -5.48
CA MET A 693 -13.03 37.73 -4.11
C MET A 693 -11.86 38.68 -3.82
N ALA A 694 -10.68 38.38 -4.35
CA ALA A 694 -9.50 39.24 -4.24
C ALA A 694 -9.68 40.56 -5.01
N GLU A 695 -10.25 40.53 -6.21
CA GLU A 695 -10.62 41.73 -6.99
C GLU A 695 -11.68 42.58 -6.26
N GLU A 696 -12.72 41.95 -5.70
CA GLU A 696 -13.75 42.63 -4.92
C GLU A 696 -13.17 43.30 -3.66
N LEU A 697 -12.22 42.63 -2.99
CA LEU A 697 -11.53 43.17 -1.83
C LEU A 697 -10.63 44.34 -2.23
N ALA A 698 -9.88 44.21 -3.34
CA ALA A 698 -9.06 45.27 -3.93
C ALA A 698 -9.92 46.50 -4.28
N MET A 699 -11.06 46.33 -4.95
CA MET A 699 -12.00 47.41 -5.27
C MET A 699 -12.56 48.11 -4.02
N LYS A 700 -12.86 47.37 -2.95
CA LYS A 700 -13.35 47.95 -1.68
C LYS A 700 -12.29 48.78 -0.97
N VAL A 701 -11.02 48.41 -1.07
CA VAL A 701 -9.91 49.19 -0.48
C VAL A 701 -9.43 50.33 -1.38
N ASP A 702 -9.68 50.26 -2.69
CA ASP A 702 -9.37 51.33 -3.65
C ASP A 702 -10.18 52.62 -3.42
N PHE A 703 -11.29 52.52 -2.67
CA PHE A 703 -12.01 53.67 -2.12
C PHE A 703 -11.11 54.59 -1.27
N PHE A 704 -10.08 54.03 -0.63
CA PHE A 704 -9.18 54.77 0.25
C PHE A 704 -7.96 55.29 -0.53
N LYS A 705 -7.73 56.61 -0.47
CA LYS A 705 -6.52 57.24 -1.04
C LYS A 705 -5.36 57.10 -0.06
N LEU A 706 -4.27 56.51 -0.52
CA LEU A 706 -3.02 56.35 0.24
C LEU A 706 -1.96 57.34 -0.27
N ASP A 707 -1.09 57.78 0.64
CA ASP A 707 0.04 58.63 0.28
C ASP A 707 1.16 57.74 -0.25
N ASP A 708 1.25 57.61 -1.58
CA ASP A 708 2.33 56.87 -2.25
C ASP A 708 3.62 57.71 -2.25
N ALA A 709 4.11 58.05 -1.05
CA ALA A 709 5.40 58.69 -0.88
C ALA A 709 6.52 57.64 -0.90
N LYS A 710 7.09 57.43 -2.10
CA LYS A 710 8.43 56.88 -2.39
C LYS A 710 9.04 55.94 -1.32
N GLU A 711 8.77 54.65 -1.43
CA GLU A 711 9.75 53.61 -1.11
C GLU A 711 10.05 52.88 -2.41
N ASN A 712 10.99 53.43 -3.18
CA ASN A 712 11.52 52.84 -4.39
C ASN A 712 13.04 53.01 -4.36
N SER A 713 13.68 52.25 -3.48
CA SER A 713 15.09 51.85 -3.55
C SER A 713 15.32 50.83 -2.44
N ASP A 714 15.98 49.71 -2.78
CA ASP A 714 16.62 48.77 -1.86
C ASP A 714 15.95 47.40 -1.63
N ASN A 715 15.19 46.87 -2.60
CA ASN A 715 14.96 45.40 -2.63
C ASN A 715 14.92 44.75 -4.02
N GLU A 716 15.52 45.38 -5.04
CA GLU A 716 15.98 44.66 -6.25
C GLU A 716 17.35 44.04 -5.95
N ASN A 717 17.35 42.96 -5.19
CA ASN A 717 18.40 41.93 -5.20
C ASN A 717 17.97 40.88 -4.20
N ILE A 718 17.41 39.77 -4.68
CA ILE A 718 17.65 38.40 -4.20
C ILE A 718 16.59 37.47 -4.86
N VAL A 719 17.10 36.61 -5.73
CA VAL A 719 16.52 35.39 -6.35
C VAL A 719 15.57 35.55 -7.54
N THR A 720 16.14 35.83 -8.72
CA THR A 720 15.82 35.06 -9.93
C THR A 720 16.89 33.99 -10.09
N GLN A 721 16.65 32.81 -9.52
CA GLN A 721 17.37 31.60 -9.93
C GLN A 721 16.57 30.97 -11.05
N GLU A 722 17.18 30.93 -12.24
CA GLU A 722 16.74 30.15 -13.39
C GLU A 722 16.38 28.73 -12.96
N ILE A 723 15.15 28.32 -13.25
CA ILE A 723 14.83 26.91 -13.40
C ILE A 723 14.41 26.72 -14.85
N VAL A 724 15.42 26.37 -15.64
CA VAL A 724 15.29 25.66 -16.91
C VAL A 724 14.70 24.29 -16.58
N VAL A 725 13.52 23.96 -17.09
CA VAL A 725 13.10 22.55 -17.21
C VAL A 725 12.60 22.29 -18.62
N LYS A 726 13.10 21.16 -19.11
CA LYS A 726 12.87 20.51 -20.40
C LYS A 726 11.45 20.01 -20.57
#